data_AF-A0A8B9MKZ2-F1
#
_entry.id   AF-A0A8B9MKZ2-F1
#
_cell.length_a   1.000
_cell.length_b   1.000
_cell.length_c   1.000
_cell.angle_alpha   90.00
_cell.angle_beta   90.00
_cell.angle_gamma   90.00
#
_symmetry.space_group_name_H-M   'P 1'
#
loop_
_entity.id
_entity.type
_entity.pdbx_description
1 polymer ?
#
loop_
_entity_poly.entity_id
_entity_poly.type
_entity_poly.pdbx_seq_one_letter_code
_entity_poly.pdbx_strand_id
1 'polypeptide(L)'
;MKPFEKSWLFLLLPAALRVVYSSYISVNLGVKVMKGQSVFLSEDDLKFSIPREKDVCKVEVVTNEPITQRVGKLTPQVFDCHFLPNEVKYTHNGCPILDEDTVMLRLYRFTETETFVETFTLHVQLLEPDCNIIKMRTHALEVPEYYGLSRVIDKNVLAFDYDRKINLDCTISIASLETHLPAHGQLITGEVQREQLRGDQPQSFFREYSLGQQCRERSCMLGLGVVHNTKMSCEEFLRLGIRYQHLDPPSPDTDYIPVRLDLTDSRSKTLHKTEYAWLPVQIKGALPNQIPKAAPMAKFILEVDQFILTPITITTVDAEDNETPKSLLVFNITKPPPRGFITHLSDHTKAVGSFTWKDLSDMLIAYQPPNNSHTERKNYEVEFEVHDFYFDRSLPITVHLSIRTTDTNAPRVSWNTGLNLLEGQSRPITWQHFQIVDNDDIQNVRLVTVDGLQHGRLTVRGGKGFMFTVSDIQAGAVHYHHDDSDSTKDFVVFRIFDGPHSIRHKFPINILPKDDSPPFLISNVVIEVHEGQTILIQGSMLHASDMDSSDDYILFNITKPPQAGEIMKNPGPNLIGYSVSSFLQRDLFNGIIYYHHLGGEVFEDSFEFVLCDSHDPPNLSEPQVMMVHVIPVDDQPPREALGVTRHLVVKETEIAYLTKKHLHFIDVEEQGRELTYTITTSPFFSCTYGHSDAGKLFMVDTIPKLVKDPAALALRSFTQLLPLSLLTCTPLFLQHAVNYMKVAYMPPLQDIGPELQQVQFIFSVSNQHGGTLYGICFNITILPVDNQAPEVFTSHLRVEEGGLSPVTERHILISDVDTKREHLLLLLQRQPQHGAVEMDGIIMNEGDSLSCGDLRTLAVRYRHDGSESLTDDILFAATDGIHFVEFILQVKVLPVNDEPPVMHTGLVPVLHCLEGEEVVLSSEYIYATDADSDDMKLMFMLARPPYHGIVRKAGVAVDRFSQADVISGLVTYKHTSGEIGLTPSIEILTFIVSDSEAGLDVKDCCYDGPLPPPAPLHDPYPVYDLNITVLPVDNQPPSIETGARFVVEEGSSAALTTNHLFATDPDTTADDLEFVLVSPPQFGYIENILPSPGFEKSNIGISIASFQLKHLKALNINYVQARHMQMEPTADHFVLYVTDGLHRSAEMPFFVLINPTNDEVPEFIARNFTVRKESKCLGGGNKEIHLYAKILAWFQLGWS
;
A
#
# COMPACT_ATOMS: atom_id res chain seq x y z
N MET A 1 -111.10 19.73 -22.98
CA MET A 1 -112.41 19.27 -22.47
C MET A 1 -112.25 18.77 -21.02
N LYS A 2 -113.36 18.64 -20.27
CA LYS A 2 -113.48 17.88 -19.00
C LYS A 2 -113.85 16.41 -19.31
N PRO A 3 -113.88 15.42 -18.37
CA PRO A 3 -114.03 15.54 -16.90
C PRO A 3 -113.03 14.73 -16.03
N PHE A 4 -112.75 15.17 -14.78
CA PHE A 4 -113.07 14.53 -13.47
C PHE A 4 -112.27 13.24 -13.14
N GLU A 5 -111.84 12.90 -11.92
CA GLU A 5 -111.70 13.51 -10.56
C GLU A 5 -110.80 12.51 -9.75
N LYS A 6 -110.34 12.62 -8.48
CA LYS A 6 -110.46 13.47 -7.25
C LYS A 6 -109.16 13.15 -6.40
N SER A 7 -108.82 13.66 -5.20
CA SER A 7 -109.38 14.64 -4.25
C SER A 7 -108.26 15.16 -3.29
N TRP A 8 -108.33 16.43 -2.88
CA TRP A 8 -108.00 17.06 -1.57
C TRP A 8 -106.73 16.70 -0.74
N LEU A 9 -106.07 17.76 -0.24
CA LEU A 9 -104.99 17.73 0.77
C LEU A 9 -105.52 17.43 2.18
N PHE A 10 -104.65 16.88 3.04
CA PHE A 10 -104.39 17.42 4.38
C PHE A 10 -102.95 17.09 4.83
N LEU A 11 -102.33 17.95 5.66
CA LEU A 11 -100.98 17.70 6.19
C LEU A 11 -101.00 16.69 7.34
N LEU A 12 -100.02 15.78 7.34
CA LEU A 12 -99.44 15.18 8.53
C LEU A 12 -97.95 14.90 8.26
N LEU A 13 -97.06 15.36 9.14
CA LEU A 13 -95.65 14.93 9.12
C LEU A 13 -95.56 13.48 9.61
N PRO A 14 -94.60 12.73 9.06
CA PRO A 14 -93.61 12.08 9.94
C PRO A 14 -92.22 12.67 9.68
N ALA A 15 -91.48 12.96 10.76
CA ALA A 15 -90.11 13.43 10.67
C ALA A 15 -89.17 12.26 10.31
N ALA A 16 -88.91 12.07 9.02
CA ALA A 16 -87.86 11.20 8.55
C ALA A 16 -86.50 11.85 8.82
N LEU A 17 -85.89 11.54 9.96
CA LEU A 17 -84.51 11.88 10.30
C LEU A 17 -83.54 11.18 9.33
N ARG A 18 -83.30 11.80 8.16
CA ARG A 18 -82.09 11.53 7.39
C ARG A 18 -80.90 12.03 8.19
N VAL A 19 -80.18 11.10 8.82
CA VAL A 19 -78.81 11.35 9.28
C VAL A 19 -77.97 11.61 8.02
N VAL A 20 -77.72 12.89 7.75
CA VAL A 20 -76.74 13.28 6.73
C VAL A 20 -75.37 13.11 7.38
N TYR A 21 -74.65 12.06 6.99
CA TYR A 21 -73.21 12.00 7.22
C TYR A 21 -72.57 13.11 6.37
N SER A 22 -71.99 14.11 7.03
CA SER A 22 -71.14 15.10 6.39
C SER A 22 -69.78 14.48 6.13
N SER A 23 -69.47 14.18 4.87
CA SER A 23 -68.11 13.84 4.46
C SER A 23 -67.19 15.04 4.69
N TYR A 24 -65.96 14.77 5.11
CA TYR A 24 -64.91 15.77 5.25
C TYR A 24 -64.20 16.07 3.91
N ILE A 25 -64.66 15.47 2.81
CA ILE A 25 -64.13 15.67 1.45
C ILE A 25 -65.02 16.70 0.73
N SER A 26 -64.39 17.71 0.12
CA SER A 26 -65.08 18.77 -0.63
C SER A 26 -64.96 18.61 -2.14
N VAL A 27 -63.82 18.08 -2.61
CA VAL A 27 -63.54 17.77 -4.02
C VAL A 27 -62.81 16.43 -4.06
N ASN A 28 -63.22 15.55 -4.97
CA ASN A 28 -62.52 14.34 -5.37
C ASN A 28 -62.94 14.07 -6.83
N LEU A 29 -62.22 14.67 -7.78
CA LEU A 29 -62.47 14.51 -9.22
C LEU A 29 -61.64 13.36 -9.83
N GLY A 30 -60.72 12.79 -9.05
CA GLY A 30 -59.69 11.88 -9.55
C GLY A 30 -58.59 12.62 -10.31
N VAL A 31 -57.49 11.92 -10.61
CA VAL A 31 -56.33 12.48 -11.32
C VAL A 31 -56.14 11.80 -12.68
N LYS A 32 -55.62 12.54 -13.65
CA LYS A 32 -55.37 12.04 -15.03
C LYS A 32 -53.88 11.89 -15.26
N VAL A 33 -53.47 10.70 -15.69
CA VAL A 33 -52.06 10.32 -15.80
C VAL A 33 -51.81 9.71 -17.17
N MET A 34 -50.75 10.13 -17.85
CA MET A 34 -50.32 9.46 -19.07
C MET A 34 -49.67 8.11 -18.73
N LYS A 35 -50.04 7.03 -19.43
CA LYS A 35 -49.45 5.70 -19.22
C LYS A 35 -47.93 5.78 -19.34
N GLY A 36 -47.26 5.39 -18.25
CA GLY A 36 -45.79 5.33 -18.15
C GLY A 36 -45.13 6.59 -17.59
N GLN A 37 -45.93 7.57 -17.16
CA GLN A 37 -45.45 8.86 -16.65
C GLN A 37 -45.92 9.07 -15.20
N SER A 38 -45.64 10.25 -14.65
CA SER A 38 -46.02 10.63 -13.28
C SER A 38 -46.56 12.06 -13.25
N VAL A 39 -47.47 12.35 -12.31
CA VAL A 39 -48.10 13.65 -12.13
C VAL A 39 -48.27 13.96 -10.64
N PHE A 40 -48.25 15.24 -10.28
CA PHE A 40 -48.57 15.69 -8.92
C PHE A 40 -50.07 15.96 -8.78
N LEU A 41 -50.61 15.76 -7.59
CA LEU A 41 -52.00 16.09 -7.26
C LEU A 41 -52.12 17.59 -6.98
N SER A 42 -53.25 18.17 -7.39
CA SER A 42 -53.63 19.56 -7.11
C SER A 42 -54.86 19.67 -6.21
N GLU A 43 -55.11 20.86 -5.66
CA GLU A 43 -56.35 21.17 -4.94
C GLU A 43 -57.62 21.06 -5.80
N ASP A 44 -57.49 21.05 -7.14
CA ASP A 44 -58.61 20.82 -8.06
C ASP A 44 -58.94 19.32 -8.21
N ASP A 45 -57.97 18.43 -8.00
CA ASP A 45 -58.18 16.97 -8.05
C ASP A 45 -58.77 16.43 -6.74
N LEU A 46 -58.24 16.88 -5.58
CA LEU A 46 -58.58 16.40 -4.24
C LEU A 46 -58.50 17.53 -3.20
N LYS A 47 -59.57 17.76 -2.44
CA LYS A 47 -59.64 18.86 -1.44
C LYS A 47 -60.56 18.55 -0.27
N PHE A 48 -60.13 18.89 0.95
CA PHE A 48 -60.86 18.60 2.19
C PHE A 48 -61.58 19.83 2.78
N SER A 49 -62.62 19.61 3.59
CA SER A 49 -63.49 20.65 4.19
C SER A 49 -63.14 20.97 5.66
N ILE A 50 -61.89 20.75 6.06
CA ILE A 50 -61.40 20.89 7.45
C ILE A 50 -60.48 22.13 7.55
N PRO A 51 -60.75 23.10 8.44
CA PRO A 51 -59.96 24.34 8.50
C PRO A 51 -58.63 24.15 9.25
N ARG A 52 -57.51 24.48 8.58
CA ARG A 52 -56.12 24.43 9.08
C ARG A 52 -55.89 25.09 10.45
N GLU A 53 -56.68 26.12 10.79
CA GLU A 53 -56.59 26.88 12.05
C GLU A 53 -57.13 26.15 13.29
N LYS A 54 -57.76 24.97 13.17
CA LYS A 54 -58.57 24.38 14.25
C LYS A 54 -58.39 22.90 14.52
N ASP A 55 -58.48 22.05 13.49
CA ASP A 55 -58.38 20.59 13.62
C ASP A 55 -57.20 20.11 12.78
N VAL A 56 -56.31 19.28 13.33
CA VAL A 56 -55.19 18.70 12.56
C VAL A 56 -55.72 17.56 11.69
N CYS A 57 -55.17 17.40 10.48
CA CYS A 57 -55.73 16.50 9.47
C CYS A 57 -54.64 15.87 8.60
N LYS A 58 -54.51 14.54 8.67
CA LYS A 58 -53.57 13.73 7.85
C LYS A 58 -54.35 12.73 6.99
N VAL A 59 -53.75 12.31 5.88
CA VAL A 59 -54.27 11.31 4.93
C VAL A 59 -53.27 10.17 4.82
N GLU A 60 -53.73 8.92 4.95
CA GLU A 60 -52.94 7.68 4.81
C GLU A 60 -53.32 6.95 3.52
N VAL A 61 -52.32 6.48 2.77
CA VAL A 61 -52.47 5.55 1.64
C VAL A 61 -52.61 4.13 2.19
N VAL A 62 -53.70 3.45 1.86
CA VAL A 62 -53.99 2.12 2.43
C VAL A 62 -53.32 1.02 1.59
N THR A 63 -52.10 0.65 1.97
CA THR A 63 -51.24 -0.28 1.21
C THR A 63 -51.61 -1.76 1.33
N ASN A 64 -52.56 -2.13 2.20
CA ASN A 64 -52.97 -3.53 2.42
C ASN A 64 -54.20 -3.95 1.58
N GLU A 65 -54.45 -3.25 0.46
CA GLU A 65 -55.55 -3.51 -0.49
C GLU A 65 -55.00 -3.79 -1.90
N PRO A 66 -54.61 -5.04 -2.22
CA PRO A 66 -54.01 -5.40 -3.52
C PRO A 66 -54.91 -5.22 -4.74
N ILE A 67 -56.21 -4.90 -4.59
CA ILE A 67 -57.06 -4.48 -5.71
C ILE A 67 -56.85 -3.00 -6.13
N THR A 68 -56.13 -2.23 -5.30
CA THR A 68 -55.78 -0.82 -5.53
C THR A 68 -54.28 -0.68 -5.80
N GLN A 69 -53.86 0.42 -6.45
CA GLN A 69 -52.46 0.66 -6.86
C GLN A 69 -51.87 -0.48 -7.72
N ARG A 70 -52.67 -1.05 -8.63
CA ARG A 70 -52.30 -2.21 -9.45
C ARG A 70 -51.30 -1.86 -10.57
N VAL A 71 -51.33 -0.63 -11.07
CA VAL A 71 -50.48 -0.14 -12.18
C VAL A 71 -49.81 1.20 -11.90
N GLY A 72 -50.02 1.78 -10.71
CA GLY A 72 -49.19 2.88 -10.24
C GLY A 72 -49.29 3.13 -8.74
N LYS A 73 -48.36 3.95 -8.23
CA LYS A 73 -48.18 4.22 -6.80
C LYS A 73 -48.32 5.71 -6.50
N LEU A 74 -49.04 6.03 -5.43
CA LEU A 74 -49.09 7.36 -4.82
C LEU A 74 -47.98 7.50 -3.77
N THR A 75 -47.29 8.63 -3.71
CA THR A 75 -46.21 8.94 -2.76
C THR A 75 -46.29 10.40 -2.31
N PRO A 76 -46.01 10.75 -1.03
CA PRO A 76 -45.69 9.87 0.10
C PRO A 76 -46.87 8.98 0.54
N GLN A 77 -46.65 8.08 1.52
CA GLN A 77 -47.72 7.19 2.02
C GLN A 77 -48.62 7.84 3.09
N VAL A 78 -48.14 8.92 3.72
CA VAL A 78 -48.92 9.78 4.62
C VAL A 78 -48.61 11.23 4.23
N PHE A 79 -49.62 12.10 4.21
CA PHE A 79 -49.50 13.53 3.88
C PHE A 79 -50.57 14.37 4.61
N ASP A 80 -50.43 15.69 4.62
CA ASP A 80 -51.44 16.57 5.23
C ASP A 80 -52.63 16.86 4.32
N CYS A 81 -53.79 17.14 4.91
CA CYS A 81 -54.99 17.53 4.16
C CYS A 81 -54.88 18.91 3.46
N HIS A 82 -53.76 19.60 3.66
CA HIS A 82 -53.42 20.89 3.04
C HIS A 82 -52.09 20.79 2.27
N PHE A 83 -51.85 19.65 1.63
CA PHE A 83 -50.65 19.33 0.87
C PHE A 83 -50.32 20.38 -0.22
N LEU A 84 -49.02 20.57 -0.50
CA LEU A 84 -48.54 21.50 -1.51
C LEU A 84 -48.71 20.92 -2.93
N PRO A 85 -48.91 21.75 -3.98
CA PRO A 85 -49.19 21.29 -5.36
C PRO A 85 -48.10 20.46 -6.07
N ASN A 86 -46.99 20.14 -5.40
CA ASN A 86 -45.92 19.27 -5.90
C ASN A 86 -45.42 18.27 -4.84
N GLU A 87 -46.16 18.08 -3.74
CA GLU A 87 -45.82 17.18 -2.63
C GLU A 87 -46.30 15.75 -2.92
N VAL A 88 -47.59 15.60 -3.18
CA VAL A 88 -48.21 14.28 -3.42
C VAL A 88 -48.18 13.95 -4.91
N LYS A 89 -47.60 12.81 -5.25
CA LYS A 89 -47.28 12.39 -6.62
C LYS A 89 -47.82 11.00 -6.92
N TYR A 90 -48.44 10.81 -8.08
CA TYR A 90 -48.77 9.49 -8.63
C TYR A 90 -47.80 9.12 -9.75
N THR A 91 -47.29 7.88 -9.75
CA THR A 91 -46.37 7.35 -10.77
C THR A 91 -46.91 6.04 -11.36
N HIS A 92 -47.06 5.97 -12.68
CA HIS A 92 -47.55 4.78 -13.39
C HIS A 92 -46.41 3.89 -13.90
N ASN A 93 -46.50 2.57 -13.67
CA ASN A 93 -45.43 1.59 -13.89
C ASN A 93 -45.21 1.14 -15.36
N GLY A 94 -45.99 1.69 -16.29
CA GLY A 94 -45.88 1.41 -17.74
C GLY A 94 -46.75 0.27 -18.26
N CYS A 95 -47.66 -0.28 -17.44
CA CYS A 95 -48.60 -1.31 -17.85
C CYS A 95 -49.57 -0.83 -18.95
N PRO A 96 -49.74 -1.57 -20.07
CA PRO A 96 -50.69 -1.20 -21.12
C PRO A 96 -52.13 -1.69 -20.84
N ILE A 97 -52.31 -2.64 -19.92
CA ILE A 97 -53.51 -3.49 -19.80
C ILE A 97 -54.71 -2.76 -19.18
N LEU A 98 -54.47 -1.86 -18.22
CA LEU A 98 -55.52 -1.10 -17.53
C LEU A 98 -55.59 0.35 -18.01
N ASP A 99 -56.80 0.85 -18.22
CA ASP A 99 -57.09 2.27 -18.52
C ASP A 99 -57.52 3.07 -17.27
N GLU A 100 -57.72 2.40 -16.13
CA GLU A 100 -58.06 3.01 -14.85
C GLU A 100 -57.38 2.26 -13.69
N ASP A 101 -56.91 3.01 -12.70
CA ASP A 101 -56.49 2.49 -11.39
C ASP A 101 -57.24 3.23 -10.26
N THR A 102 -57.14 2.72 -9.04
CA THR A 102 -57.73 3.33 -7.85
C THR A 102 -56.72 3.32 -6.71
N VAL A 103 -56.79 4.33 -5.84
CA VAL A 103 -56.01 4.39 -4.60
C VAL A 103 -56.97 4.52 -3.44
N MET A 104 -56.96 3.59 -2.50
CA MET A 104 -57.74 3.76 -1.26
C MET A 104 -56.97 4.66 -0.29
N LEU A 105 -57.63 5.72 0.15
CA LEU A 105 -57.11 6.74 1.05
C LEU A 105 -57.94 6.75 2.34
N ARG A 106 -57.29 7.06 3.45
CA ARG A 106 -57.90 7.11 4.78
C ARG A 106 -57.58 8.43 5.44
N LEU A 107 -58.61 9.25 5.58
CA LEU A 107 -58.57 10.56 6.20
C LEU A 107 -58.67 10.43 7.73
N TYR A 108 -57.82 11.15 8.46
CA TYR A 108 -57.88 11.27 9.91
C TYR A 108 -58.03 12.74 10.31
N ARG A 109 -59.10 13.08 11.04
CA ARG A 109 -59.30 14.41 11.65
C ARG A 109 -59.14 14.31 13.16
N PHE A 110 -58.19 15.06 13.71
CA PHE A 110 -57.85 15.06 15.13
C PHE A 110 -58.41 16.32 15.80
N THR A 111 -59.18 16.12 16.86
CA THR A 111 -59.66 17.18 17.76
C THR A 111 -58.93 17.10 19.11
N GLU A 112 -59.22 17.99 20.07
CA GLU A 112 -58.63 17.89 21.42
C GLU A 112 -58.94 16.54 22.11
N THR A 113 -60.12 15.95 21.86
CA THR A 113 -60.61 14.77 22.61
C THR A 113 -60.80 13.50 21.76
N GLU A 114 -61.14 13.64 20.48
CA GLU A 114 -61.55 12.52 19.61
C GLU A 114 -60.82 12.52 18.26
N THR A 115 -60.58 11.32 17.73
CA THR A 115 -60.03 11.07 16.38
C THR A 115 -61.16 10.55 15.48
N PHE A 116 -61.44 11.25 14.38
CA PHE A 116 -62.41 10.81 13.37
C PHE A 116 -61.68 10.22 12.17
N VAL A 117 -62.26 9.17 11.56
CA VAL A 117 -61.67 8.47 10.42
C VAL A 117 -62.69 8.32 9.30
N GLU A 118 -62.31 8.63 8.06
CA GLU A 118 -63.13 8.45 6.85
C GLU A 118 -62.28 7.81 5.73
N THR A 119 -62.72 6.66 5.21
CA THR A 119 -62.04 5.96 4.11
C THR A 119 -62.74 6.26 2.78
N PHE A 120 -61.96 6.56 1.73
CA PHE A 120 -62.48 6.89 0.40
C PHE A 120 -61.52 6.41 -0.70
N THR A 121 -61.95 6.46 -1.96
CA THR A 121 -61.13 6.10 -3.12
C THR A 121 -60.84 7.32 -3.99
N LEU A 122 -59.57 7.51 -4.33
CA LEU A 122 -59.13 8.38 -5.43
C LEU A 122 -59.14 7.56 -6.71
N HIS A 123 -59.81 8.05 -7.75
CA HIS A 123 -59.80 7.43 -9.07
C HIS A 123 -58.66 7.98 -9.92
N VAL A 124 -57.98 7.11 -10.67
CA VAL A 124 -56.86 7.45 -11.54
C VAL A 124 -57.21 7.05 -12.96
N GLN A 125 -57.46 8.03 -13.83
CA GLN A 125 -57.72 7.77 -15.24
C GLN A 125 -56.40 7.75 -16.01
N LEU A 126 -56.13 6.63 -16.69
CA LEU A 126 -54.89 6.39 -17.41
C LEU A 126 -55.12 6.68 -18.90
N LEU A 127 -54.37 7.62 -19.44
CA LEU A 127 -54.52 8.11 -20.81
C LEU A 127 -53.34 7.66 -21.67
N GLU A 128 -53.60 7.37 -22.94
CA GLU A 128 -52.54 7.13 -23.92
C GLU A 128 -51.80 8.45 -24.24
N PRO A 129 -50.48 8.55 -24.03
CA PRO A 129 -49.70 9.76 -24.29
C PRO A 129 -49.59 10.11 -25.78
N ASP A 130 -49.79 11.39 -26.11
CA ASP A 130 -49.64 11.93 -27.48
C ASP A 130 -48.24 11.70 -28.08
N CYS A 131 -47.20 11.62 -27.24
CA CYS A 131 -45.80 11.41 -27.63
C CYS A 131 -45.01 10.62 -26.56
N ASN A 132 -44.75 9.34 -26.82
CA ASN A 132 -43.77 8.53 -26.08
C ASN A 132 -42.36 8.67 -26.66
N ILE A 133 -41.36 8.54 -25.78
CA ILE A 133 -39.95 8.35 -26.14
C ILE A 133 -39.73 6.90 -26.60
N ILE A 134 -40.32 5.93 -25.89
CA ILE A 134 -40.18 4.50 -26.17
C ILE A 134 -41.17 4.12 -27.28
N LYS A 135 -40.65 3.87 -28.49
CA LYS A 135 -41.46 3.50 -29.67
C LYS A 135 -41.09 2.13 -30.21
N MET A 136 -41.99 1.16 -30.04
CA MET A 136 -41.93 -0.11 -30.77
C MET A 136 -42.12 0.15 -32.27
N ARG A 137 -41.19 -0.34 -33.11
CA ARG A 137 -41.33 -0.36 -34.57
C ARG A 137 -42.14 -1.55 -35.07
N THR A 138 -42.22 -2.61 -34.26
CA THR A 138 -42.99 -3.84 -34.53
C THR A 138 -43.92 -4.11 -33.36
N HIS A 139 -45.20 -4.39 -33.62
CA HIS A 139 -46.26 -4.48 -32.60
C HIS A 139 -45.96 -5.42 -31.40
N ALA A 140 -45.19 -6.49 -31.60
CA ALA A 140 -44.66 -7.33 -30.51
C ALA A 140 -43.32 -7.97 -30.91
N LEU A 141 -42.48 -8.27 -29.91
CA LEU A 141 -41.30 -9.13 -30.05
C LEU A 141 -41.76 -10.59 -30.18
N GLU A 142 -41.30 -11.34 -31.18
CA GLU A 142 -41.87 -12.67 -31.48
C GLU A 142 -40.96 -13.83 -31.07
N VAL A 143 -41.54 -14.83 -30.40
CA VAL A 143 -40.94 -16.13 -30.08
C VAL A 143 -41.65 -17.22 -30.90
N PRO A 144 -40.94 -18.04 -31.70
CA PRO A 144 -41.56 -18.91 -32.70
C PRO A 144 -42.13 -20.23 -32.14
N GLU A 145 -41.66 -20.69 -30.97
CA GLU A 145 -42.08 -21.93 -30.31
C GLU A 145 -41.80 -21.88 -28.80
N TYR A 146 -42.45 -22.73 -28.01
CA TYR A 146 -42.18 -22.88 -26.58
C TYR A 146 -40.71 -23.23 -26.30
N TYR A 147 -40.15 -22.72 -25.20
CA TYR A 147 -38.71 -22.79 -24.88
C TYR A 147 -37.78 -22.12 -25.92
N GLY A 148 -38.33 -21.47 -26.94
CA GLY A 148 -37.59 -20.82 -28.02
C GLY A 148 -37.02 -19.45 -27.63
N LEU A 149 -36.18 -18.93 -28.53
CA LEU A 149 -35.58 -17.59 -28.44
C LEU A 149 -36.28 -16.61 -29.38
N SER A 150 -36.42 -15.36 -28.94
CA SER A 150 -36.85 -14.27 -29.80
C SER A 150 -35.79 -13.86 -30.83
N ARG A 151 -36.21 -13.04 -31.80
CA ARG A 151 -35.27 -12.15 -32.51
C ARG A 151 -34.58 -11.18 -31.53
N VAL A 152 -33.46 -10.59 -31.94
CA VAL A 152 -32.73 -9.60 -31.13
C VAL A 152 -33.57 -8.34 -30.95
N ILE A 153 -33.51 -7.74 -29.76
CA ILE A 153 -34.06 -6.41 -29.47
C ILE A 153 -33.06 -5.37 -30.01
N ASP A 154 -33.20 -5.01 -31.29
CA ASP A 154 -32.32 -4.09 -32.00
C ASP A 154 -33.07 -2.83 -32.47
N LYS A 155 -32.38 -1.97 -33.25
CA LYS A 155 -32.94 -0.74 -33.86
C LYS A 155 -34.11 -0.97 -34.83
N ASN A 156 -34.39 -2.21 -35.23
CA ASN A 156 -35.53 -2.60 -36.06
C ASN A 156 -36.75 -3.02 -35.21
N VAL A 157 -36.56 -3.44 -33.96
CA VAL A 157 -37.64 -3.73 -32.99
C VAL A 157 -38.03 -2.47 -32.22
N LEU A 158 -37.05 -1.77 -31.64
CA LEU A 158 -37.25 -0.68 -30.70
C LEU A 158 -36.54 0.61 -31.16
N ALA A 159 -37.17 1.75 -30.92
CA ALA A 159 -36.63 3.07 -31.18
C ALA A 159 -36.86 4.00 -29.99
N PHE A 160 -35.89 4.89 -29.74
CA PHE A 160 -35.98 5.94 -28.73
C PHE A 160 -36.05 7.29 -29.44
N ASP A 161 -37.19 7.96 -29.32
CA ASP A 161 -37.55 9.15 -30.09
C ASP A 161 -37.61 10.39 -29.18
N TYR A 162 -36.47 11.08 -29.09
CA TYR A 162 -36.24 12.29 -28.31
C TYR A 162 -35.35 13.25 -29.11
N ASP A 163 -35.36 14.55 -28.81
CA ASP A 163 -34.55 15.51 -29.58
C ASP A 163 -33.07 15.41 -29.24
N ARG A 164 -32.35 14.62 -30.05
CA ARG A 164 -30.89 14.43 -30.01
C ARG A 164 -30.06 15.69 -30.33
N LYS A 165 -30.69 16.83 -30.62
CA LYS A 165 -30.02 18.15 -30.71
C LYS A 165 -29.92 18.85 -29.35
N ILE A 166 -30.82 18.51 -28.43
CA ILE A 166 -30.65 18.81 -27.01
C ILE A 166 -29.65 17.77 -26.50
N ASN A 167 -28.71 18.20 -25.66
CA ASN A 167 -27.66 17.34 -25.12
C ASN A 167 -28.26 16.37 -24.09
N LEU A 168 -28.91 15.29 -24.54
CA LEU A 168 -29.61 14.32 -23.71
C LEU A 168 -28.96 12.93 -23.82
N ASP A 169 -28.33 12.48 -22.74
CA ASP A 169 -27.95 11.08 -22.52
C ASP A 169 -29.22 10.27 -22.24
N CYS A 170 -29.50 9.30 -23.10
CA CYS A 170 -30.59 8.34 -22.91
C CYS A 170 -30.06 7.11 -22.18
N THR A 171 -30.58 6.85 -20.98
CA THR A 171 -30.28 5.64 -20.21
C THR A 171 -31.53 4.78 -20.06
N ILE A 172 -31.37 3.46 -20.20
CA ILE A 172 -32.44 2.49 -20.06
C ILE A 172 -32.04 1.42 -19.04
N SER A 173 -33.04 0.92 -18.33
CA SER A 173 -32.92 -0.12 -17.31
C SER A 173 -34.09 -1.09 -17.41
N ILE A 174 -33.85 -2.35 -17.07
CA ILE A 174 -34.88 -3.39 -16.97
C ILE A 174 -35.35 -3.43 -15.51
N ALA A 175 -36.66 -3.30 -15.27
CA ALA A 175 -37.25 -3.12 -13.94
C ALA A 175 -37.84 -4.42 -13.36
N SER A 176 -37.22 -5.57 -13.64
CA SER A 176 -37.83 -6.90 -13.43
C SER A 176 -38.04 -7.27 -11.96
N LEU A 177 -37.26 -6.71 -11.03
CA LEU A 177 -37.42 -6.93 -9.59
C LEU A 177 -38.65 -6.22 -8.98
N GLU A 178 -39.17 -5.16 -9.62
CA GLU A 178 -40.28 -4.36 -9.08
C GLU A 178 -41.66 -4.82 -9.58
N THR A 179 -41.73 -5.48 -10.75
CA THR A 179 -42.99 -5.76 -11.43
C THR A 179 -43.25 -7.25 -11.71
N HIS A 180 -42.44 -8.16 -11.17
CA HIS A 180 -42.53 -9.62 -11.42
C HIS A 180 -42.55 -10.03 -12.92
N LEU A 181 -41.93 -9.23 -13.80
CA LEU A 181 -41.92 -9.45 -15.25
C LEU A 181 -40.48 -9.53 -15.82
N PRO A 182 -40.22 -10.33 -16.87
CA PRO A 182 -41.17 -11.20 -17.56
C PRO A 182 -41.61 -12.39 -16.71
N ALA A 183 -42.85 -12.86 -16.89
CA ALA A 183 -43.45 -13.87 -16.02
C ALA A 183 -43.13 -15.31 -16.45
N HIS A 184 -42.89 -15.56 -17.74
CA HIS A 184 -42.72 -16.89 -18.34
C HIS A 184 -41.37 -17.07 -19.05
N GLY A 185 -40.40 -16.19 -18.79
CA GLY A 185 -39.11 -16.22 -19.46
C GLY A 185 -38.07 -15.24 -18.93
N GLN A 186 -36.92 -15.20 -19.58
CA GLN A 186 -35.76 -14.42 -19.16
C GLN A 186 -35.11 -13.67 -20.33
N LEU A 187 -34.27 -12.66 -20.01
CA LEU A 187 -33.46 -11.95 -20.98
C LEU A 187 -32.04 -12.48 -21.00
N ILE A 188 -31.50 -12.76 -22.20
CA ILE A 188 -30.15 -13.27 -22.40
C ILE A 188 -29.36 -12.46 -23.43
N THR A 189 -28.04 -12.40 -23.28
CA THR A 189 -27.10 -11.87 -24.29
C THR A 189 -26.37 -13.01 -25.01
N GLY A 190 -26.28 -12.95 -26.34
CA GLY A 190 -25.47 -13.85 -27.15
C GLY A 190 -24.02 -13.36 -27.34
N GLU A 191 -23.10 -14.29 -27.62
CA GLU A 191 -21.69 -13.95 -27.87
C GLU A 191 -21.51 -13.03 -29.09
N VAL A 192 -20.60 -12.05 -28.96
CA VAL A 192 -20.26 -11.10 -30.02
C VAL A 192 -19.32 -11.75 -31.03
N GLN A 193 -19.79 -12.00 -32.24
CA GLN A 193 -18.93 -12.42 -33.35
C GLN A 193 -17.92 -11.31 -33.69
N ARG A 194 -16.65 -11.52 -33.34
CA ARG A 194 -15.53 -10.75 -33.88
C ARG A 194 -15.27 -11.18 -35.33
N GLU A 195 -15.71 -10.37 -36.29
CA GLU A 195 -15.32 -10.56 -37.69
C GLU A 195 -13.80 -10.43 -37.88
N GLN A 196 -13.25 -11.20 -38.83
CA GLN A 196 -11.82 -11.51 -38.90
C GLN A 196 -11.07 -10.62 -39.90
N LEU A 197 -9.86 -10.20 -39.51
CA LEU A 197 -8.82 -9.80 -40.45
C LEU A 197 -8.36 -11.01 -41.29
N ARG A 198 -8.09 -10.82 -42.59
CA ARG A 198 -7.62 -11.88 -43.50
C ARG A 198 -6.09 -11.99 -43.49
N GLY A 199 -5.56 -13.21 -43.42
CA GLY A 199 -4.14 -13.52 -43.65
C GLY A 199 -3.78 -15.01 -43.50
N ASP A 200 -3.67 -15.70 -44.64
CA ASP A 200 -2.95 -16.95 -44.96
C ASP A 200 -2.53 -17.98 -43.87
N GLN A 201 -3.25 -19.13 -43.89
CA GLN A 201 -2.80 -20.53 -43.71
C GLN A 201 -1.99 -21.02 -42.47
N PRO A 202 -1.95 -22.34 -42.17
CA PRO A 202 -2.79 -23.46 -42.64
C PRO A 202 -3.53 -24.21 -41.49
N GLN A 203 -4.42 -25.15 -41.85
CA GLN A 203 -5.18 -25.98 -40.90
C GLN A 203 -4.36 -27.11 -40.27
N SER A 204 -4.62 -27.44 -38.99
CA SER A 204 -4.50 -28.82 -38.49
C SER A 204 -5.41 -29.08 -37.27
N PHE A 205 -5.77 -30.35 -37.08
CA PHE A 205 -6.54 -30.93 -35.96
C PHE A 205 -8.02 -30.52 -35.77
N PHE A 206 -8.90 -31.34 -36.38
CA PHE A 206 -10.18 -31.93 -35.90
C PHE A 206 -11.13 -31.12 -34.97
N ARG A 207 -12.47 -31.26 -35.09
CA ARG A 207 -13.24 -32.40 -35.61
C ARG A 207 -14.61 -31.95 -36.16
N GLU A 208 -15.14 -32.62 -37.18
CA GLU A 208 -16.56 -32.54 -37.48
C GLU A 208 -17.38 -33.23 -36.38
N TYR A 209 -18.50 -32.60 -35.99
CA TYR A 209 -19.63 -33.27 -35.37
C TYR A 209 -20.94 -32.69 -35.92
N SER A 210 -21.51 -33.38 -36.90
CA SER A 210 -22.90 -33.20 -37.31
C SER A 210 -23.80 -33.99 -36.36
N LEU A 211 -24.60 -33.28 -35.57
CA LEU A 211 -25.62 -33.91 -34.72
C LEU A 211 -26.80 -32.94 -34.52
N GLY A 212 -27.83 -33.10 -35.35
CA GLY A 212 -29.15 -32.56 -35.04
C GLY A 212 -29.80 -33.46 -34.00
N GLN A 213 -30.13 -32.92 -32.83
CA GLN A 213 -30.82 -33.67 -31.78
C GLN A 213 -31.79 -32.75 -31.03
N GLN A 214 -33.04 -33.20 -30.91
CA GLN A 214 -34.09 -32.47 -30.19
C GLN A 214 -33.76 -32.47 -28.70
N CYS A 215 -33.77 -31.31 -28.06
CA CYS A 215 -33.55 -31.21 -26.62
C CYS A 215 -34.83 -31.61 -25.87
N ARG A 216 -34.69 -32.53 -24.92
CA ARG A 216 -35.66 -32.80 -23.86
C ARG A 216 -34.96 -32.61 -22.51
N GLU A 217 -35.71 -32.08 -21.55
CA GLU A 217 -35.37 -32.00 -20.12
C GLU A 217 -34.14 -31.14 -19.75
N ARG A 218 -34.43 -29.85 -19.46
CA ARG A 218 -33.84 -29.02 -18.37
C ARG A 218 -32.31 -28.90 -18.20
N SER A 219 -31.45 -29.31 -19.15
CA SER A 219 -30.00 -29.11 -19.04
C SER A 219 -29.30 -28.83 -20.38
N CYS A 220 -29.41 -27.58 -20.88
CA CYS A 220 -28.61 -27.10 -22.02
C CYS A 220 -28.01 -25.71 -21.79
N MET A 221 -26.83 -25.51 -22.40
CA MET A 221 -26.09 -24.25 -22.61
C MET A 221 -25.21 -23.73 -21.46
N LEU A 222 -23.92 -24.09 -21.53
CA LEU A 222 -22.86 -23.15 -21.14
C LEU A 222 -22.75 -22.03 -22.21
N GLY A 223 -22.39 -20.81 -21.80
CA GLY A 223 -21.97 -19.74 -22.72
C GLY A 223 -22.98 -18.60 -22.98
N LEU A 224 -24.08 -18.50 -22.24
CA LEU A 224 -25.06 -17.41 -22.36
C LEU A 224 -25.22 -16.67 -21.03
N GLY A 225 -25.10 -15.35 -21.06
CA GLY A 225 -25.30 -14.48 -19.88
C GLY A 225 -26.76 -14.08 -19.74
N VAL A 226 -27.30 -14.17 -18.52
CA VAL A 226 -28.65 -13.68 -18.17
C VAL A 226 -28.56 -12.22 -17.72
N VAL A 227 -29.49 -11.37 -18.19
CA VAL A 227 -29.50 -9.93 -17.93
C VAL A 227 -30.43 -9.60 -16.75
N HIS A 228 -29.88 -9.07 -15.66
CA HIS A 228 -30.63 -8.64 -14.48
C HIS A 228 -30.35 -7.17 -14.16
N ASN A 229 -31.40 -6.36 -13.92
CA ASN A 229 -31.38 -4.98 -13.42
C ASN A 229 -30.25 -4.06 -13.94
N THR A 230 -29.84 -4.22 -15.20
CA THR A 230 -28.68 -3.52 -15.75
C THR A 230 -29.09 -2.15 -16.31
N LYS A 231 -28.62 -1.05 -15.70
CA LYS A 231 -28.74 0.29 -16.27
C LYS A 231 -27.61 0.53 -17.27
N MET A 232 -27.96 0.94 -18.49
CA MET A 232 -27.04 1.07 -19.63
C MET A 232 -27.47 2.20 -20.56
N SER A 233 -26.64 2.56 -21.55
CA SER A 233 -27.03 3.55 -22.54
C SER A 233 -28.04 2.98 -23.56
N CYS A 234 -28.97 3.80 -24.04
CA CYS A 234 -29.99 3.37 -25.01
C CYS A 234 -29.39 2.84 -26.33
N GLU A 235 -28.23 3.38 -26.74
CA GLU A 235 -27.49 2.94 -27.92
C GLU A 235 -26.78 1.58 -27.73
N GLU A 236 -26.46 1.22 -26.49
CA GLU A 236 -25.79 -0.01 -26.08
C GLU A 236 -26.78 -1.16 -25.85
N PHE A 237 -27.93 -0.88 -25.25
CA PHE A 237 -29.07 -1.80 -25.15
C PHE A 237 -29.43 -2.42 -26.51
N LEU A 238 -29.46 -1.60 -27.56
CA LEU A 238 -29.75 -2.00 -28.95
C LEU A 238 -28.54 -2.62 -29.69
N ARG A 239 -27.40 -2.81 -29.01
CA ARG A 239 -26.16 -3.45 -29.53
C ARG A 239 -25.78 -4.73 -28.81
N LEU A 240 -26.17 -4.91 -27.54
CA LEU A 240 -25.81 -6.06 -26.69
C LEU A 240 -26.39 -7.42 -27.14
N GLY A 241 -27.13 -7.46 -28.25
CA GLY A 241 -27.67 -8.73 -28.78
C GLY A 241 -28.75 -9.37 -27.91
N ILE A 242 -29.41 -8.57 -27.05
CA ILE A 242 -30.41 -9.03 -26.07
C ILE A 242 -31.55 -9.77 -26.78
N ARG A 243 -31.91 -10.94 -26.25
CA ARG A 243 -33.06 -11.75 -26.67
C ARG A 243 -33.88 -12.12 -25.45
N TYR A 244 -35.17 -12.31 -25.67
CA TYR A 244 -36.04 -13.02 -24.74
C TYR A 244 -35.95 -14.53 -24.99
N GLN A 245 -35.91 -15.31 -23.91
CA GLN A 245 -36.03 -16.75 -23.90
C GLN A 245 -37.30 -17.14 -23.14
N HIS A 246 -38.21 -17.86 -23.80
CA HIS A 246 -39.34 -18.49 -23.12
C HIS A 246 -38.83 -19.66 -22.25
N LEU A 247 -39.37 -19.83 -21.05
CA LEU A 247 -38.94 -20.87 -20.11
C LEU A 247 -40.09 -21.77 -19.65
N ASP A 248 -41.23 -21.22 -19.24
CA ASP A 248 -42.21 -21.96 -18.44
C ASP A 248 -43.62 -21.92 -19.06
N PRO A 249 -43.99 -22.95 -19.87
CA PRO A 249 -45.35 -23.20 -20.32
C PRO A 249 -46.12 -24.09 -19.32
N PRO A 250 -47.46 -23.94 -19.18
CA PRO A 250 -48.34 -23.04 -19.94
C PRO A 250 -48.11 -21.56 -19.61
N SER A 251 -48.38 -20.72 -20.60
CA SER A 251 -48.20 -19.28 -20.57
C SER A 251 -49.25 -18.62 -21.47
N PRO A 252 -49.61 -17.34 -21.24
CA PRO A 252 -50.41 -16.59 -22.19
C PRO A 252 -49.67 -16.38 -23.53
N ASP A 253 -50.39 -15.92 -24.54
CA ASP A 253 -49.83 -15.62 -25.87
C ASP A 253 -48.97 -14.36 -25.92
N THR A 254 -48.98 -13.57 -24.84
CA THR A 254 -48.21 -12.34 -24.68
C THR A 254 -47.63 -12.25 -23.25
N ASP A 255 -46.31 -12.24 -23.13
CA ASP A 255 -45.58 -11.84 -21.91
C ASP A 255 -44.99 -10.43 -22.12
N TYR A 256 -44.41 -9.81 -21.07
CA TYR A 256 -43.96 -8.42 -21.10
C TYR A 256 -42.56 -8.24 -20.52
N ILE A 257 -41.76 -7.36 -21.13
CA ILE A 257 -40.47 -6.92 -20.58
C ILE A 257 -40.61 -5.51 -19.99
N PRO A 258 -40.42 -5.31 -18.67
CA PRO A 258 -40.58 -4.01 -18.03
C PRO A 258 -39.32 -3.18 -18.21
N VAL A 259 -39.44 -2.01 -18.82
CA VAL A 259 -38.33 -1.07 -19.01
C VAL A 259 -38.64 0.30 -18.42
N ARG A 260 -37.63 0.90 -17.79
CA ARG A 260 -37.60 2.29 -17.36
C ARG A 260 -36.50 3.02 -18.14
N LEU A 261 -36.88 4.10 -18.81
CA LEU A 261 -35.98 5.00 -19.52
C LEU A 261 -35.88 6.32 -18.75
N ASP A 262 -34.66 6.74 -18.42
CA ASP A 262 -34.36 8.07 -17.89
C ASP A 262 -33.60 8.86 -18.95
N LEU A 263 -34.17 9.97 -19.44
CA LEU A 263 -33.44 10.99 -20.21
C LEU A 263 -32.76 11.94 -19.23
N THR A 264 -31.43 11.99 -19.28
CA THR A 264 -30.61 12.92 -18.48
C THR A 264 -29.87 13.90 -19.38
N ASP A 265 -29.78 15.19 -19.03
CA ASP A 265 -28.93 16.11 -19.80
C ASP A 265 -27.45 15.73 -19.67
N SER A 266 -26.72 15.64 -20.77
CA SER A 266 -25.35 15.11 -20.78
C SER A 266 -24.32 16.08 -20.20
N ARG A 267 -24.66 17.38 -20.05
CA ARG A 267 -23.80 18.43 -19.47
C ARG A 267 -24.07 18.68 -17.99
N SER A 268 -25.35 18.68 -17.58
CA SER A 268 -25.77 18.95 -16.19
C SER A 268 -26.14 17.69 -15.40
N LYS A 269 -26.39 16.56 -16.07
CA LYS A 269 -26.91 15.33 -15.47
C LYS A 269 -28.28 15.48 -14.77
N THR A 270 -28.99 16.59 -15.05
CA THR A 270 -30.43 16.77 -14.74
C THR A 270 -31.25 15.59 -15.24
N LEU A 271 -32.20 15.11 -14.45
CA LEU A 271 -33.22 14.19 -14.94
C LEU A 271 -34.29 14.99 -15.68
N HIS A 272 -34.30 14.89 -17.01
CA HIS A 272 -35.21 15.67 -17.86
C HIS A 272 -36.60 15.04 -17.97
N LYS A 273 -36.68 13.72 -18.17
CA LYS A 273 -37.92 12.94 -18.17
C LYS A 273 -37.64 11.46 -17.88
N THR A 274 -38.46 10.83 -17.06
CA THR A 274 -38.54 9.36 -16.95
C THR A 274 -39.78 8.86 -17.69
N GLU A 275 -39.68 7.69 -18.32
CA GLU A 275 -40.77 7.00 -18.99
C GLU A 275 -40.68 5.48 -18.73
N TYR A 276 -41.77 4.89 -18.24
CA TYR A 276 -41.91 3.46 -17.98
C TYR A 276 -42.76 2.82 -19.09
N ALA A 277 -42.36 1.66 -19.61
CA ALA A 277 -43.13 0.92 -20.59
C ALA A 277 -42.94 -0.59 -20.42
N TRP A 278 -43.99 -1.37 -20.72
CA TRP A 278 -43.92 -2.82 -20.81
C TRP A 278 -43.87 -3.22 -22.30
N LEU A 279 -42.78 -3.84 -22.74
CA LEU A 279 -42.58 -4.25 -24.13
C LEU A 279 -43.22 -5.63 -24.37
N PRO A 280 -44.27 -5.76 -25.21
CA PRO A 280 -44.95 -7.03 -25.43
C PRO A 280 -44.12 -8.05 -26.22
N VAL A 281 -44.17 -9.30 -25.76
CA VAL A 281 -43.49 -10.47 -26.32
C VAL A 281 -44.52 -11.54 -26.68
N GLN A 282 -44.81 -11.69 -27.96
CA GLN A 282 -45.79 -12.66 -28.47
C GLN A 282 -45.18 -14.05 -28.64
N ILE A 283 -45.81 -15.05 -28.03
CA ILE A 283 -45.38 -16.45 -27.97
C ILE A 283 -46.25 -17.28 -28.92
N LYS A 284 -45.68 -17.77 -30.04
CA LYS A 284 -46.44 -18.55 -31.01
C LYS A 284 -46.76 -19.95 -30.49
N GLY A 285 -48.04 -20.32 -30.54
CA GLY A 285 -48.56 -21.61 -30.07
C GLY A 285 -49.06 -21.62 -28.63
N ALA A 286 -48.93 -20.49 -27.91
CA ALA A 286 -49.63 -20.23 -26.66
C ALA A 286 -51.09 -19.82 -26.91
N LEU A 287 -51.90 -19.87 -25.85
CA LEU A 287 -53.29 -19.43 -25.83
C LEU A 287 -53.37 -18.03 -25.20
N PRO A 288 -54.37 -17.20 -25.54
CA PRO A 288 -54.65 -15.99 -24.77
C PRO A 288 -54.88 -16.32 -23.28
N ASN A 289 -54.66 -15.32 -22.41
CA ASN A 289 -54.84 -15.45 -20.97
C ASN A 289 -56.21 -16.06 -20.60
N GLN A 290 -56.24 -16.84 -19.51
CA GLN A 290 -57.44 -17.53 -19.04
C GLN A 290 -57.84 -17.01 -17.66
N ILE A 291 -59.14 -16.78 -17.43
CA ILE A 291 -59.62 -16.39 -16.10
C ILE A 291 -59.35 -17.47 -15.03
N PRO A 292 -59.03 -17.06 -13.78
CA PRO A 292 -58.92 -17.96 -12.63
C PRO A 292 -60.20 -18.76 -12.36
N LYS A 293 -60.03 -19.95 -11.77
CA LYS A 293 -61.14 -20.84 -11.38
C LYS A 293 -61.09 -21.17 -9.89
N ALA A 294 -62.25 -21.42 -9.28
CA ALA A 294 -62.33 -21.88 -7.89
C ALA A 294 -61.74 -23.30 -7.76
N ALA A 295 -60.84 -23.52 -6.80
CA ALA A 295 -60.13 -24.79 -6.67
C ALA A 295 -61.05 -25.90 -6.11
N PRO A 296 -61.06 -27.11 -6.70
CA PRO A 296 -62.05 -28.15 -6.41
C PRO A 296 -61.89 -28.83 -5.04
N MET A 297 -60.86 -28.47 -4.26
CA MET A 297 -60.59 -28.98 -2.91
C MET A 297 -61.16 -28.08 -1.79
N ALA A 298 -61.57 -26.84 -2.09
CA ALA A 298 -62.10 -25.91 -1.10
C ALA A 298 -63.53 -26.29 -0.68
N LYS A 299 -63.88 -26.00 0.58
CA LYS A 299 -65.18 -26.38 1.17
C LYS A 299 -66.26 -25.30 1.04
N PHE A 300 -65.88 -24.06 0.74
CA PHE A 300 -66.76 -22.89 0.63
C PHE A 300 -67.65 -22.64 1.87
N ILE A 301 -67.18 -23.09 3.05
CA ILE A 301 -67.85 -22.94 4.34
C ILE A 301 -66.78 -22.61 5.40
N LEU A 302 -67.01 -21.56 6.18
CA LEU A 302 -66.24 -21.27 7.41
C LEU A 302 -67.14 -21.52 8.62
N GLU A 303 -66.71 -22.36 9.56
CA GLU A 303 -67.35 -22.44 10.88
C GLU A 303 -66.65 -21.47 11.83
N VAL A 304 -67.45 -20.62 12.49
CA VAL A 304 -66.99 -19.47 13.27
C VAL A 304 -67.64 -19.53 14.65
N ASP A 305 -66.91 -19.23 15.71
CA ASP A 305 -67.48 -19.07 17.05
C ASP A 305 -67.79 -17.57 17.31
N GLN A 306 -68.94 -17.25 17.89
CA GLN A 306 -69.26 -15.85 18.22
C GLN A 306 -68.16 -15.20 19.07
N PHE A 307 -67.86 -13.93 18.77
CA PHE A 307 -66.77 -13.13 19.34
C PHE A 307 -65.33 -13.58 19.00
N ILE A 308 -65.13 -14.74 18.37
CA ILE A 308 -63.78 -15.23 18.04
C ILE A 308 -63.38 -14.82 16.62
N LEU A 309 -62.38 -13.95 16.51
CA LEU A 309 -61.67 -13.65 15.26
C LEU A 309 -61.14 -14.97 14.68
N THR A 310 -61.72 -15.40 13.55
CA THR A 310 -61.50 -16.75 12.99
C THR A 310 -60.76 -16.64 11.66
N PRO A 311 -59.56 -17.26 11.50
CA PRO A 311 -58.80 -17.18 10.26
C PRO A 311 -59.53 -17.88 9.10
N ILE A 312 -59.55 -17.23 7.94
CA ILE A 312 -59.93 -17.82 6.67
C ILE A 312 -58.69 -18.55 6.13
N THR A 313 -58.87 -19.72 5.52
CA THR A 313 -57.77 -20.54 5.02
C THR A 313 -58.07 -21.08 3.63
N ILE A 314 -57.06 -21.60 2.94
CA ILE A 314 -57.20 -22.32 1.67
C ILE A 314 -58.19 -23.51 1.70
N THR A 315 -58.57 -24.01 2.89
CA THR A 315 -59.61 -25.04 3.01
C THR A 315 -61.03 -24.49 2.97
N THR A 316 -61.18 -23.18 3.20
CA THR A 316 -62.43 -22.42 3.17
C THR A 316 -62.70 -21.90 1.76
N VAL A 317 -61.73 -21.24 1.15
CA VAL A 317 -61.76 -20.71 -0.22
C VAL A 317 -60.37 -20.88 -0.82
N ASP A 318 -60.27 -21.30 -2.08
CA ASP A 318 -59.01 -21.42 -2.82
C ASP A 318 -59.34 -21.26 -4.31
N ALA A 319 -58.36 -20.82 -5.09
CA ALA A 319 -58.46 -20.60 -6.52
C ALA A 319 -57.21 -21.13 -7.22
N GLU A 320 -57.35 -21.50 -8.48
CA GLU A 320 -56.27 -22.02 -9.31
C GLU A 320 -56.35 -21.48 -10.73
N ASP A 321 -55.17 -21.36 -11.29
CA ASP A 321 -54.84 -20.80 -12.59
C ASP A 321 -53.62 -21.60 -13.11
N ASN A 322 -53.47 -21.79 -14.42
CA ASN A 322 -52.30 -22.53 -14.94
C ASN A 322 -51.19 -21.55 -15.38
N GLU A 323 -51.58 -20.36 -15.76
CA GLU A 323 -50.76 -19.31 -16.32
C GLU A 323 -50.20 -18.43 -15.18
N THR A 324 -51.04 -18.02 -14.22
CA THR A 324 -50.60 -17.22 -13.06
C THR A 324 -50.20 -18.09 -11.86
N PRO A 325 -48.97 -17.95 -11.31
CA PRO A 325 -48.57 -18.59 -10.06
C PRO A 325 -49.51 -18.21 -8.90
N LYS A 326 -50.04 -19.20 -8.16
CA LYS A 326 -51.08 -18.98 -7.12
C LYS A 326 -50.81 -17.79 -6.21
N SER A 327 -49.57 -17.57 -5.77
CA SER A 327 -49.17 -16.48 -4.87
C SER A 327 -49.43 -15.05 -5.40
N LEU A 328 -49.65 -14.88 -6.70
CA LEU A 328 -49.96 -13.60 -7.35
C LEU A 328 -51.48 -13.38 -7.56
N LEU A 329 -52.32 -14.38 -7.29
CA LEU A 329 -53.78 -14.25 -7.40
C LEU A 329 -54.32 -13.31 -6.32
N VAL A 330 -55.21 -12.39 -6.70
CA VAL A 330 -55.81 -11.39 -5.80
C VAL A 330 -57.32 -11.65 -5.63
N PHE A 331 -57.74 -11.90 -4.39
CA PHE A 331 -59.15 -12.03 -4.02
C PHE A 331 -59.75 -10.66 -3.74
N ASN A 332 -60.91 -10.39 -4.32
CA ASN A 332 -61.67 -9.15 -4.24
C ASN A 332 -63.08 -9.44 -3.70
N ILE A 333 -63.46 -8.82 -2.58
CA ILE A 333 -64.71 -9.11 -1.85
C ILE A 333 -65.86 -8.30 -2.47
N THR A 334 -66.51 -8.85 -3.49
CA THR A 334 -67.60 -8.18 -4.22
C THR A 334 -68.91 -8.12 -3.43
N LYS A 335 -69.13 -9.05 -2.49
CA LYS A 335 -70.25 -9.04 -1.54
C LYS A 335 -69.71 -9.26 -0.11
N PRO A 336 -69.45 -8.20 0.66
CA PRO A 336 -68.97 -8.33 2.03
C PRO A 336 -70.05 -8.93 2.96
N PRO A 337 -69.65 -9.51 4.12
CA PRO A 337 -70.61 -10.10 5.05
C PRO A 337 -71.58 -9.04 5.61
N PRO A 338 -72.88 -9.35 5.77
CA PRO A 338 -73.90 -8.40 6.22
C PRO A 338 -73.77 -7.98 7.69
N ARG A 339 -72.92 -8.67 8.47
CA ARG A 339 -72.50 -8.31 9.83
C ARG A 339 -71.11 -8.88 10.10
N GLY A 340 -70.36 -8.21 11.00
CA GLY A 340 -68.92 -8.45 11.12
C GLY A 340 -68.17 -7.92 9.90
N PHE A 341 -66.89 -8.26 9.76
CA PHE A 341 -66.08 -7.90 8.60
C PHE A 341 -64.94 -8.90 8.37
N ILE A 342 -64.39 -8.93 7.16
CA ILE A 342 -63.12 -9.63 6.88
C ILE A 342 -61.99 -8.62 7.07
N THR A 343 -60.87 -9.07 7.64
CA THR A 343 -59.74 -8.23 8.02
C THR A 343 -58.40 -8.95 7.79
N HIS A 344 -57.33 -8.18 7.71
CA HIS A 344 -55.95 -8.66 7.59
C HIS A 344 -55.24 -8.54 8.95
N LEU A 345 -54.62 -9.60 9.45
CA LEU A 345 -54.11 -9.68 10.83
C LEU A 345 -53.00 -8.66 11.17
N SER A 346 -52.32 -8.10 10.17
CA SER A 346 -51.41 -6.95 10.36
C SER A 346 -52.10 -5.64 10.77
N ASP A 347 -53.38 -5.48 10.47
CA ASP A 347 -54.28 -4.44 11.03
C ASP A 347 -55.70 -5.01 11.18
N HIS A 348 -55.88 -5.88 12.17
CA HIS A 348 -57.17 -6.55 12.44
C HIS A 348 -58.30 -5.58 12.83
N THR A 349 -58.02 -4.27 12.97
CA THR A 349 -58.96 -3.27 13.49
C THR A 349 -59.95 -2.77 12.44
N LYS A 350 -59.65 -2.97 11.16
CA LYS A 350 -60.38 -2.39 10.02
C LYS A 350 -60.83 -3.50 9.05
N ALA A 351 -61.90 -3.25 8.31
CA ALA A 351 -62.30 -4.13 7.22
C ALA A 351 -61.29 -4.03 6.06
N VAL A 352 -61.09 -5.14 5.35
CA VAL A 352 -60.43 -5.16 4.03
C VAL A 352 -61.43 -5.46 2.92
N GLY A 353 -61.18 -4.91 1.74
CA GLY A 353 -61.91 -5.22 0.50
C GLY A 353 -61.23 -6.31 -0.34
N SER A 354 -59.91 -6.50 -0.19
CA SER A 354 -59.10 -7.42 -0.99
C SER A 354 -57.93 -8.02 -0.23
N PHE A 355 -57.37 -9.11 -0.76
CA PHE A 355 -56.17 -9.78 -0.23
C PHE A 355 -55.54 -10.70 -1.29
N THR A 356 -54.26 -11.04 -1.15
CA THR A 356 -53.61 -12.02 -2.03
C THR A 356 -53.87 -13.45 -1.58
N TRP A 357 -53.71 -14.42 -2.48
CA TRP A 357 -53.66 -15.83 -2.12
C TRP A 357 -52.58 -16.15 -1.09
N LYS A 358 -51.46 -15.40 -1.10
CA LYS A 358 -50.39 -15.57 -0.12
C LYS A 358 -50.84 -15.18 1.29
N ASP A 359 -51.57 -14.07 1.45
CA ASP A 359 -52.12 -13.67 2.75
C ASP A 359 -53.08 -14.75 3.28
N LEU A 360 -53.79 -15.43 2.38
CA LEU A 360 -54.68 -16.55 2.68
C LEU A 360 -53.93 -17.87 3.00
N SER A 361 -52.79 -18.14 2.35
CA SER A 361 -51.94 -19.31 2.67
C SER A 361 -51.22 -19.14 4.01
N ASP A 362 -50.76 -17.92 4.27
CA ASP A 362 -49.97 -17.54 5.45
C ASP A 362 -50.89 -17.26 6.67
N MET A 363 -52.20 -17.51 6.52
CA MET A 363 -53.28 -17.36 7.52
C MET A 363 -53.45 -15.93 8.07
N LEU A 364 -53.08 -14.93 7.27
CA LEU A 364 -53.17 -13.50 7.61
C LEU A 364 -54.57 -12.92 7.39
N ILE A 365 -55.52 -13.66 6.80
CA ILE A 365 -56.90 -13.20 6.60
C ILE A 365 -57.83 -13.84 7.62
N ALA A 366 -58.70 -13.03 8.24
CA ALA A 366 -59.65 -13.50 9.26
C ALA A 366 -61.01 -12.81 9.14
N TYR A 367 -62.05 -13.50 9.62
CA TYR A 367 -63.38 -12.91 9.81
C TYR A 367 -63.58 -12.53 11.28
N GLN A 368 -63.91 -11.26 11.52
CA GLN A 368 -64.30 -10.71 12.81
C GLN A 368 -65.83 -10.79 12.96
N PRO A 369 -66.37 -11.61 13.89
CA PRO A 369 -67.81 -11.67 14.16
C PRO A 369 -68.34 -10.33 14.72
N PRO A 370 -69.64 -10.03 14.55
CA PRO A 370 -70.25 -8.85 15.16
C PRO A 370 -70.20 -8.89 16.68
N ASN A 371 -70.19 -7.71 17.31
CA ASN A 371 -70.13 -7.54 18.76
C ASN A 371 -71.44 -7.87 19.53
N ASN A 372 -72.48 -8.38 18.85
CA ASN A 372 -73.74 -8.76 19.48
C ASN A 372 -73.92 -10.29 19.58
N SER A 373 -74.27 -10.77 20.78
CA SER A 373 -74.61 -12.17 21.05
C SER A 373 -75.87 -12.60 20.28
N HIS A 374 -75.88 -13.84 19.82
CA HIS A 374 -77.07 -14.48 19.25
C HIS A 374 -77.39 -15.79 19.98
N THR A 375 -78.67 -16.07 20.18
CA THR A 375 -79.17 -17.31 20.83
C THR A 375 -79.31 -18.49 19.87
N GLU A 376 -78.99 -18.28 18.60
CA GLU A 376 -79.14 -19.25 17.51
C GLU A 376 -77.96 -19.12 16.54
N ARG A 377 -77.55 -20.24 15.95
CA ARG A 377 -76.57 -20.27 14.85
C ARG A 377 -77.04 -19.38 13.68
N LYS A 378 -76.15 -18.56 13.12
CA LYS A 378 -76.44 -17.69 11.96
C LYS A 378 -75.52 -18.03 10.80
N ASN A 379 -76.09 -18.01 9.59
CA ASN A 379 -75.35 -18.21 8.34
C ASN A 379 -75.37 -16.89 7.55
N TYR A 380 -74.21 -16.51 7.03
CA TYR A 380 -74.04 -15.38 6.12
C TYR A 380 -73.37 -15.85 4.82
N GLU A 381 -73.56 -15.07 3.75
CA GLU A 381 -72.90 -15.27 2.46
C GLU A 381 -71.88 -14.16 2.24
N VAL A 382 -70.72 -14.52 1.70
CA VAL A 382 -69.70 -13.62 1.16
C VAL A 382 -69.40 -14.09 -0.26
N GLU A 383 -69.21 -13.17 -1.21
CA GLU A 383 -68.75 -13.50 -2.56
C GLU A 383 -67.41 -12.85 -2.85
N PHE A 384 -66.51 -13.62 -3.48
CA PHE A 384 -65.17 -13.21 -3.89
C PHE A 384 -65.05 -13.34 -5.41
N GLU A 385 -64.55 -12.32 -6.11
CA GLU A 385 -63.96 -12.48 -7.45
C GLU A 385 -62.44 -12.63 -7.28
N VAL A 386 -61.79 -13.45 -8.11
CA VAL A 386 -60.34 -13.66 -8.09
C VAL A 386 -59.75 -13.11 -9.37
N HIS A 387 -58.79 -12.20 -9.22
CA HIS A 387 -58.03 -11.63 -10.32
C HIS A 387 -56.69 -12.35 -10.49
N ASP A 388 -56.29 -12.55 -11.74
CA ASP A 388 -54.96 -13.00 -12.10
C ASP A 388 -53.94 -11.85 -12.20
N PHE A 389 -52.70 -12.19 -12.55
CA PHE A 389 -51.61 -11.23 -12.71
C PHE A 389 -51.77 -10.30 -13.94
N TYR A 390 -52.62 -10.68 -14.90
CA TYR A 390 -53.02 -9.90 -16.06
C TYR A 390 -54.35 -9.15 -15.84
N PHE A 391 -54.84 -9.14 -14.59
CA PHE A 391 -56.04 -8.48 -14.07
C PHE A 391 -57.40 -9.07 -14.50
N ASP A 392 -57.39 -10.16 -15.27
CA ASP A 392 -58.58 -10.89 -15.70
C ASP A 392 -59.26 -11.56 -14.50
N ARG A 393 -60.58 -11.74 -14.53
CA ARG A 393 -61.37 -12.09 -13.33
C ARG A 393 -62.19 -13.37 -13.42
N SER A 394 -62.21 -14.11 -12.31
CA SER A 394 -63.02 -15.32 -12.12
C SER A 394 -64.52 -15.04 -12.13
N LEU A 395 -65.30 -16.13 -12.22
CA LEU A 395 -66.69 -16.10 -11.76
C LEU A 395 -66.74 -15.92 -10.22
N PRO A 396 -67.77 -15.27 -9.65
CA PRO A 396 -67.90 -15.08 -8.21
C PRO A 396 -67.95 -16.41 -7.43
N ILE A 397 -67.15 -16.48 -6.36
CA ILE A 397 -67.04 -17.63 -5.47
C ILE A 397 -67.80 -17.32 -4.17
N THR A 398 -68.94 -17.96 -3.95
CA THR A 398 -69.73 -17.80 -2.72
C THR A 398 -69.18 -18.67 -1.60
N VAL A 399 -68.96 -18.07 -0.42
CA VAL A 399 -68.59 -18.77 0.82
C VAL A 399 -69.66 -18.54 1.89
N HIS A 400 -70.05 -19.60 2.59
CA HIS A 400 -70.99 -19.53 3.70
C HIS A 400 -70.26 -19.43 5.05
N LEU A 401 -70.32 -18.26 5.69
CA LEU A 401 -69.85 -18.08 7.06
C LEU A 401 -70.94 -18.58 8.03
N SER A 402 -70.60 -19.48 8.94
CA SER A 402 -71.57 -20.15 9.81
C SER A 402 -71.19 -19.98 11.28
N ILE A 403 -71.80 -18.97 11.90
CA ILE A 403 -71.50 -18.47 13.24
C ILE A 403 -72.28 -19.27 14.28
N ARG A 404 -71.56 -19.97 15.14
CA ARG A 404 -72.03 -20.79 16.25
C ARG A 404 -72.12 -19.98 17.55
N THR A 405 -73.08 -20.36 18.38
CA THR A 405 -73.25 -19.86 19.75
C THR A 405 -72.22 -20.50 20.67
N THR A 406 -71.49 -19.70 21.46
CA THR A 406 -70.53 -20.18 22.46
C THR A 406 -71.12 -20.03 23.86
N ASP A 407 -71.21 -21.14 24.59
CA ASP A 407 -71.59 -21.17 26.00
C ASP A 407 -70.32 -21.36 26.83
N THR A 408 -69.99 -20.38 27.69
CA THR A 408 -68.63 -20.19 28.19
C THR A 408 -68.59 -19.15 29.32
N ASN A 409 -67.90 -19.50 30.41
CA ASN A 409 -67.80 -18.66 31.62
C ASN A 409 -66.42 -18.02 31.76
N ALA A 410 -65.79 -17.66 30.64
CA ALA A 410 -64.45 -17.08 30.62
C ALA A 410 -64.48 -15.76 29.84
N PRO A 411 -63.80 -14.69 30.30
CA PRO A 411 -63.90 -13.37 29.70
C PRO A 411 -63.26 -13.35 28.32
N ARG A 412 -63.96 -12.75 27.34
CA ARG A 412 -63.55 -12.66 25.93
C ARG A 412 -63.62 -11.22 25.45
N VAL A 413 -62.73 -10.84 24.53
CA VAL A 413 -62.86 -9.59 23.78
C VAL A 413 -63.86 -9.82 22.65
N SER A 414 -64.94 -9.03 22.61
CA SER A 414 -65.95 -9.09 21.54
C SER A 414 -65.71 -8.10 20.41
N TRP A 415 -64.95 -7.03 20.67
CA TRP A 415 -64.64 -5.98 19.70
C TRP A 415 -63.31 -5.29 20.04
N ASN A 416 -62.48 -5.01 19.03
CA ASN A 416 -61.15 -4.43 19.19
C ASN A 416 -60.76 -3.61 17.96
N THR A 417 -61.05 -2.30 17.96
CA THR A 417 -60.70 -1.39 16.87
C THR A 417 -59.37 -0.66 17.10
N GLY A 418 -58.59 -1.07 18.13
CA GLY A 418 -57.37 -0.36 18.53
C GLY A 418 -57.60 1.11 18.87
N LEU A 419 -56.55 1.91 18.72
CA LEU A 419 -56.55 3.36 18.97
C LEU A 419 -55.79 4.06 17.83
N ASN A 420 -56.25 5.24 17.43
CA ASN A 420 -55.59 6.06 16.39
C ASN A 420 -55.37 7.47 16.95
N LEU A 421 -54.15 7.97 16.91
CA LEU A 421 -53.75 9.29 17.42
C LEU A 421 -52.59 9.87 16.61
N LEU A 422 -52.34 11.18 16.77
CA LEU A 422 -51.05 11.76 16.37
C LEU A 422 -49.98 11.51 17.44
N GLU A 423 -48.73 11.68 17.03
CA GLU A 423 -47.58 12.10 17.84
C GLU A 423 -47.98 13.02 19.03
N GLY A 424 -47.29 12.90 20.16
CA GLY A 424 -47.53 13.65 21.42
C GLY A 424 -48.89 13.50 22.10
N GLN A 425 -49.92 12.98 21.40
CA GLN A 425 -51.28 13.03 21.90
C GLN A 425 -51.55 12.03 23.02
N SER A 426 -52.62 12.30 23.76
CA SER A 426 -53.18 11.40 24.76
C SER A 426 -54.64 11.10 24.42
N ARG A 427 -55.06 9.84 24.51
CA ARG A 427 -56.40 9.39 24.09
C ARG A 427 -57.00 8.36 25.06
N PRO A 428 -58.31 8.45 25.35
CA PRO A 428 -59.00 7.45 26.15
C PRO A 428 -59.24 6.15 25.37
N ILE A 429 -59.03 5.01 26.02
CA ILE A 429 -59.53 3.71 25.56
C ILE A 429 -60.98 3.62 26.02
N THR A 430 -61.91 3.70 25.06
CA THR A 430 -63.35 3.75 25.32
C THR A 430 -64.03 2.40 25.06
N TRP A 431 -65.29 2.27 25.47
CA TRP A 431 -66.14 1.13 25.13
C TRP A 431 -66.45 0.99 23.63
N GLN A 432 -66.10 1.97 22.78
CA GLN A 432 -66.18 1.80 21.33
C GLN A 432 -64.94 1.08 20.79
N HIS A 433 -63.77 1.34 21.39
CA HIS A 433 -62.48 0.80 20.99
C HIS A 433 -62.26 -0.64 21.46
N PHE A 434 -62.65 -0.96 22.70
CA PHE A 434 -62.37 -2.25 23.33
C PHE A 434 -63.57 -2.75 24.15
N GLN A 435 -64.19 -3.84 23.70
CA GLN A 435 -65.36 -4.44 24.34
C GLN A 435 -65.03 -5.83 24.87
N ILE A 436 -65.41 -6.08 26.13
CA ILE A 436 -65.22 -7.35 26.82
C ILE A 436 -66.60 -7.93 27.15
N VAL A 437 -66.78 -9.22 26.94
CA VAL A 437 -67.98 -9.97 27.29
C VAL A 437 -67.63 -11.15 28.17
N ASP A 438 -68.52 -11.44 29.11
CA ASP A 438 -68.43 -12.51 30.09
C ASP A 438 -69.87 -12.92 30.44
N ASN A 439 -70.10 -14.21 30.69
CA ASN A 439 -71.44 -14.79 30.77
C ASN A 439 -72.02 -14.77 32.19
N ASP A 440 -71.15 -14.77 33.21
CA ASP A 440 -71.52 -14.91 34.62
C ASP A 440 -70.91 -13.86 35.56
N ASP A 441 -69.75 -13.25 35.25
CA ASP A 441 -69.12 -12.27 36.15
C ASP A 441 -68.36 -11.10 35.47
N ILE A 442 -69.00 -10.46 34.48
CA ILE A 442 -68.49 -9.24 33.82
C ILE A 442 -68.12 -8.08 34.79
N GLN A 443 -68.60 -8.11 36.04
CA GLN A 443 -68.33 -7.07 37.05
C GLN A 443 -67.02 -7.29 37.80
N ASN A 444 -66.57 -8.54 38.00
CA ASN A 444 -65.27 -8.83 38.59
C ASN A 444 -64.12 -8.89 37.58
N VAL A 445 -64.40 -8.89 36.27
CA VAL A 445 -63.36 -8.87 35.23
C VAL A 445 -62.40 -7.68 35.38
N ARG A 446 -61.11 -7.99 35.55
CA ARG A 446 -60.01 -7.04 35.64
C ARG A 446 -59.09 -7.16 34.43
N LEU A 447 -58.49 -6.03 34.07
CA LEU A 447 -57.47 -5.93 33.04
C LEU A 447 -56.17 -5.45 33.69
N VAL A 448 -55.07 -6.12 33.36
CA VAL A 448 -53.71 -5.77 33.79
C VAL A 448 -52.81 -5.66 32.56
N THR A 449 -52.00 -4.61 32.52
CA THR A 449 -50.94 -4.44 31.51
C THR A 449 -49.81 -5.44 31.77
N VAL A 450 -49.51 -6.33 30.81
CA VAL A 450 -48.47 -7.36 30.98
C VAL A 450 -47.33 -7.31 29.98
N ASP A 451 -47.49 -6.60 28.86
CA ASP A 451 -46.49 -6.45 27.79
C ASP A 451 -46.90 -5.28 26.87
N GLY A 452 -45.98 -4.79 26.03
CA GLY A 452 -46.16 -3.61 25.18
C GLY A 452 -45.99 -2.26 25.93
N LEU A 453 -46.48 -1.18 25.33
CA LEU A 453 -46.23 0.23 25.69
C LEU A 453 -44.75 0.61 25.51
N GLN A 454 -44.27 0.57 24.26
CA GLN A 454 -42.89 0.91 23.92
C GLN A 454 -42.68 2.42 23.70
N HIS A 455 -43.71 3.13 23.23
CA HIS A 455 -43.67 4.55 22.85
C HIS A 455 -44.70 5.37 23.66
N GLY A 456 -44.91 5.00 24.93
CA GLY A 456 -45.94 5.64 25.74
C GLY A 456 -46.25 4.97 27.07
N ARG A 457 -47.36 5.41 27.68
CA ARG A 457 -47.81 4.91 29.00
C ARG A 457 -49.32 4.93 29.14
N LEU A 458 -49.85 3.96 29.89
CA LEU A 458 -51.25 3.98 30.34
C LEU A 458 -51.40 4.64 31.71
N THR A 459 -52.41 5.51 31.82
CA THR A 459 -52.91 6.06 33.07
C THR A 459 -54.37 5.69 33.28
N VAL A 460 -54.78 5.61 34.55
CA VAL A 460 -56.17 5.33 34.96
C VAL A 460 -56.56 6.39 35.97
N ARG A 461 -57.54 7.23 35.63
CA ARG A 461 -57.98 8.37 36.46
C ARG A 461 -56.82 9.30 36.88
N GLY A 462 -55.81 9.44 36.02
CA GLY A 462 -54.57 10.22 36.27
C GLY A 462 -53.48 9.49 37.07
N GLY A 463 -53.74 8.31 37.64
CA GLY A 463 -52.73 7.46 38.27
C GLY A 463 -52.04 6.50 37.29
N LYS A 464 -50.96 5.82 37.71
CA LYS A 464 -50.28 4.80 36.89
C LYS A 464 -51.22 3.62 36.60
N GLY A 465 -51.49 3.34 35.32
CA GLY A 465 -52.59 2.48 34.87
C GLY A 465 -52.33 0.98 34.85
N PHE A 466 -51.72 0.41 35.89
CA PHE A 466 -51.30 -1.01 35.89
C PHE A 466 -52.48 -2.02 35.93
N MET A 467 -53.59 -1.65 36.59
CA MET A 467 -54.79 -2.49 36.69
C MET A 467 -56.05 -1.61 36.66
N PHE A 468 -57.08 -2.04 35.92
CA PHE A 468 -58.38 -1.38 35.84
C PHE A 468 -59.52 -2.38 35.56
N THR A 469 -60.76 -1.91 35.61
CA THR A 469 -61.97 -2.72 35.40
C THR A 469 -62.65 -2.40 34.07
N VAL A 470 -63.59 -3.27 33.66
CA VAL A 470 -64.54 -3.01 32.57
C VAL A 470 -65.26 -1.66 32.74
N SER A 471 -65.61 -1.29 33.98
CA SER A 471 -66.28 -0.02 34.29
C SER A 471 -65.41 1.22 34.05
N ASP A 472 -64.08 1.11 34.15
CA ASP A 472 -63.16 2.21 33.89
C ASP A 472 -63.03 2.50 32.38
N ILE A 473 -63.11 1.48 31.53
CA ILE A 473 -63.17 1.61 30.07
C ILE A 473 -64.51 2.26 29.66
N GLN A 474 -65.62 1.82 30.26
CA GLN A 474 -66.95 2.39 30.02
C GLN A 474 -67.07 3.85 30.48
N ALA A 475 -66.33 4.24 31.52
CA ALA A 475 -66.21 5.62 31.98
C ALA A 475 -65.17 6.47 31.20
N GLY A 476 -64.47 5.89 30.20
CA GLY A 476 -63.38 6.56 29.47
C GLY A 476 -62.17 6.95 30.34
N ALA A 477 -62.02 6.31 31.51
CA ALA A 477 -61.06 6.72 32.53
C ALA A 477 -59.61 6.21 32.29
N VAL A 478 -59.44 5.30 31.32
CA VAL A 478 -58.17 4.70 30.91
C VAL A 478 -57.59 5.49 29.74
N HIS A 479 -56.44 6.14 29.89
CA HIS A 479 -55.82 6.96 28.85
C HIS A 479 -54.45 6.42 28.46
N TYR A 480 -54.20 6.29 27.16
CA TYR A 480 -52.85 6.19 26.60
C TYR A 480 -52.27 7.59 26.41
N HIS A 481 -50.99 7.74 26.69
CA HIS A 481 -50.19 8.92 26.42
C HIS A 481 -49.01 8.45 25.56
N HIS A 482 -48.85 9.01 24.35
CA HIS A 482 -47.62 8.87 23.58
C HIS A 482 -46.46 9.58 24.29
N ASP A 483 -45.21 9.31 23.90
CA ASP A 483 -44.02 9.91 24.50
C ASP A 483 -43.28 10.97 23.65
N ASP A 484 -43.82 11.34 22.48
CA ASP A 484 -43.16 12.21 21.47
C ASP A 484 -41.85 11.58 20.96
N SER A 485 -41.97 10.40 20.35
CA SER A 485 -40.89 9.73 19.61
C SER A 485 -41.42 9.18 18.29
N ASP A 486 -40.68 9.39 17.19
CA ASP A 486 -41.07 9.27 15.76
C ASP A 486 -41.50 7.84 15.35
N SER A 487 -42.60 7.38 15.94
CA SER A 487 -43.02 5.98 15.95
C SER A 487 -44.41 5.87 15.34
N THR A 488 -44.59 4.94 14.41
CA THR A 488 -45.87 4.79 13.69
C THR A 488 -46.81 3.80 14.37
N LYS A 489 -46.31 2.92 15.25
CA LYS A 489 -47.09 1.83 15.86
C LYS A 489 -46.58 1.45 17.25
N ASP A 490 -47.49 1.41 18.21
CA ASP A 490 -47.30 0.79 19.53
C ASP A 490 -48.43 -0.25 19.76
N PHE A 491 -48.38 -0.97 20.87
CA PHE A 491 -49.46 -1.86 21.31
C PHE A 491 -49.38 -2.10 22.80
N VAL A 492 -50.48 -2.53 23.39
CA VAL A 492 -50.49 -3.04 24.77
C VAL A 492 -51.14 -4.42 24.81
N VAL A 493 -50.53 -5.33 25.58
CA VAL A 493 -51.10 -6.64 25.86
C VAL A 493 -51.79 -6.59 27.20
N PHE A 494 -53.12 -6.70 27.17
CA PHE A 494 -53.94 -6.83 28.37
C PHE A 494 -54.05 -8.30 28.76
N ARG A 495 -53.71 -8.60 30.01
CA ARG A 495 -54.17 -9.82 30.67
C ARG A 495 -55.55 -9.55 31.26
N ILE A 496 -56.56 -10.22 30.74
CA ILE A 496 -57.95 -10.13 31.19
C ILE A 496 -58.22 -11.36 32.07
N PHE A 497 -58.88 -11.18 33.22
CA PHE A 497 -59.25 -12.27 34.13
C PHE A 497 -60.45 -11.93 35.01
N ASP A 498 -61.27 -12.93 35.27
CA ASP A 498 -62.38 -12.97 36.23
C ASP A 498 -61.89 -13.47 37.61
N GLY A 499 -60.93 -14.39 37.61
CA GLY A 499 -60.41 -15.12 38.77
C GLY A 499 -59.93 -16.52 38.37
N PRO A 500 -60.85 -17.46 38.09
CA PRO A 500 -60.50 -18.82 37.63
C PRO A 500 -59.93 -18.87 36.21
N HIS A 501 -60.33 -17.96 35.32
CA HIS A 501 -59.92 -17.90 33.93
C HIS A 501 -59.01 -16.70 33.65
N SER A 502 -58.17 -16.80 32.62
CA SER A 502 -57.38 -15.65 32.18
C SER A 502 -56.95 -15.80 30.74
N ILE A 503 -57.12 -14.73 29.95
CA ILE A 503 -56.62 -14.61 28.58
C ILE A 503 -55.62 -13.45 28.48
N ARG A 504 -54.80 -13.46 27.42
CA ARG A 504 -54.01 -12.30 26.98
C ARG A 504 -54.56 -11.84 25.63
N HIS A 505 -54.66 -10.53 25.43
CA HIS A 505 -55.16 -9.95 24.18
C HIS A 505 -54.37 -8.70 23.79
N LYS A 506 -54.03 -8.55 22.50
CA LYS A 506 -53.27 -7.41 21.97
C LYS A 506 -54.22 -6.29 21.53
N PHE A 507 -54.05 -5.10 22.09
CA PHE A 507 -54.72 -3.88 21.69
C PHE A 507 -53.71 -2.99 20.92
N PRO A 508 -53.86 -2.83 19.59
CA PRO A 508 -52.92 -2.07 18.77
C PRO A 508 -53.17 -0.57 18.86
N ILE A 509 -52.11 0.22 18.68
CA ILE A 509 -52.13 1.67 18.72
C ILE A 509 -51.42 2.16 17.45
N ASN A 510 -52.16 2.82 16.56
CA ASN A 510 -51.63 3.39 15.33
C ASN A 510 -51.36 4.87 15.56
N ILE A 511 -50.10 5.27 15.41
CA ILE A 511 -49.63 6.62 15.64
C ILE A 511 -49.32 7.21 14.26
N LEU A 512 -49.84 8.41 14.00
CA LEU A 512 -49.59 9.13 12.76
C LEU A 512 -48.57 10.24 13.04
N PRO A 513 -47.49 10.33 12.24
CA PRO A 513 -46.41 11.26 12.51
C PRO A 513 -46.91 12.69 12.45
N LYS A 514 -46.34 13.52 13.31
CA LYS A 514 -46.38 14.99 13.18
C LYS A 514 -45.14 15.42 12.39
N ASP A 515 -45.18 16.63 11.85
CA ASP A 515 -44.15 17.22 10.98
C ASP A 515 -43.39 18.24 11.84
N ASP A 516 -42.54 17.74 12.74
CA ASP A 516 -41.83 18.53 13.76
C ASP A 516 -40.45 18.00 14.17
N SER A 517 -39.96 16.95 13.51
CA SER A 517 -38.54 16.62 13.53
C SER A 517 -37.80 17.44 12.44
N PRO A 518 -36.54 17.85 12.67
CA PRO A 518 -35.77 18.56 11.65
C PRO A 518 -35.00 17.58 10.72
N PRO A 519 -34.87 17.88 9.42
CA PRO A 519 -34.18 17.02 8.48
C PRO A 519 -32.73 16.73 8.86
N PHE A 520 -32.30 15.49 8.61
CA PHE A 520 -30.98 14.99 8.97
C PHE A 520 -30.13 14.66 7.74
N LEU A 521 -28.81 14.70 7.90
CA LEU A 521 -27.86 14.51 6.80
C LEU A 521 -27.40 13.05 6.70
N ILE A 522 -27.59 12.43 5.52
CA ILE A 522 -27.20 11.04 5.22
C ILE A 522 -25.78 10.96 4.67
N SER A 523 -25.39 11.87 3.77
CA SER A 523 -24.04 11.94 3.21
C SER A 523 -23.48 13.36 3.25
N ASN A 524 -22.18 13.44 3.57
CA ASN A 524 -21.39 14.67 3.61
C ASN A 524 -19.93 14.29 3.25
N VAL A 525 -19.66 14.10 1.97
CA VAL A 525 -18.37 13.69 1.43
C VAL A 525 -17.64 14.91 0.91
N VAL A 526 -16.37 15.07 1.30
CA VAL A 526 -15.48 16.16 0.89
C VAL A 526 -15.54 16.36 -0.62
N ILE A 527 -15.72 17.61 -1.05
CA ILE A 527 -15.68 17.98 -2.47
C ILE A 527 -14.21 18.14 -2.88
N GLU A 528 -13.73 17.30 -3.77
CA GLU A 528 -12.41 17.44 -4.40
C GLU A 528 -12.54 18.20 -5.72
N VAL A 529 -11.82 19.32 -5.87
CA VAL A 529 -11.91 20.19 -7.06
C VAL A 529 -10.54 20.74 -7.41
N HIS A 530 -10.22 20.90 -8.69
CA HIS A 530 -8.99 21.57 -9.10
C HIS A 530 -9.11 23.10 -9.03
N GLU A 531 -8.01 23.77 -8.73
CA GLU A 531 -7.82 25.23 -8.83
C GLU A 531 -8.50 25.82 -10.09
N GLY A 532 -9.33 26.86 -9.90
CA GLY A 532 -10.03 27.59 -10.96
C GLY A 532 -11.17 26.85 -11.66
N GLN A 533 -11.43 25.58 -11.32
CA GLN A 533 -12.48 24.79 -11.97
C GLN A 533 -13.86 24.98 -11.32
N THR A 534 -14.87 24.37 -11.94
CA THR A 534 -16.23 24.26 -11.43
C THR A 534 -16.63 22.78 -11.41
N ILE A 535 -16.94 22.25 -10.22
CA ILE A 535 -17.38 20.86 -10.03
C ILE A 535 -18.87 20.80 -9.71
N LEU A 536 -19.51 19.74 -10.22
CA LEU A 536 -20.89 19.38 -9.94
C LEU A 536 -21.01 18.73 -8.55
N ILE A 537 -21.83 19.30 -7.66
CA ILE A 537 -22.14 18.67 -6.37
C ILE A 537 -23.19 17.58 -6.63
N GLN A 538 -22.84 16.32 -6.32
CA GLN A 538 -23.67 15.15 -6.61
C GLN A 538 -24.42 14.65 -5.37
N GLY A 539 -25.54 13.94 -5.55
CA GLY A 539 -26.26 13.30 -4.43
C GLY A 539 -25.47 12.21 -3.70
N SER A 540 -24.40 11.70 -4.31
CA SER A 540 -23.40 10.85 -3.66
C SER A 540 -22.53 11.61 -2.65
N MET A 541 -22.33 12.92 -2.86
CA MET A 541 -21.53 13.79 -2.00
C MET A 541 -22.35 14.41 -0.87
N LEU A 542 -23.59 14.82 -1.16
CA LEU A 542 -24.43 15.55 -0.21
C LEU A 542 -25.91 15.17 -0.37
N HIS A 543 -26.48 14.53 0.66
CA HIS A 543 -27.86 14.01 0.68
C HIS A 543 -28.40 14.08 2.11
N ALA A 544 -29.65 14.53 2.26
CA ALA A 544 -30.41 14.58 3.50
C ALA A 544 -31.68 13.73 3.38
N SER A 545 -32.36 13.47 4.49
CA SER A 545 -33.70 12.87 4.47
C SER A 545 -34.51 13.33 5.68
N ASP A 546 -35.82 13.14 5.60
CA ASP A 546 -36.77 13.35 6.70
C ASP A 546 -37.58 12.09 7.01
N MET A 547 -38.15 12.03 8.22
CA MET A 547 -38.97 10.88 8.65
C MET A 547 -40.48 11.12 8.53
N ASP A 548 -40.88 12.39 8.55
CA ASP A 548 -42.24 12.94 8.51
C ASP A 548 -42.52 13.75 7.23
N SER A 549 -41.51 14.49 6.76
CA SER A 549 -41.50 15.34 5.57
C SER A 549 -40.97 14.64 4.29
N SER A 550 -40.84 15.38 3.17
CA SER A 550 -40.45 14.83 1.86
C SER A 550 -39.07 15.28 1.38
N ASP A 551 -38.12 14.34 1.27
CA ASP A 551 -36.71 14.55 0.85
C ASP A 551 -36.50 15.59 -0.26
N ASP A 552 -37.28 15.50 -1.36
CA ASP A 552 -37.19 16.39 -2.55
C ASP A 552 -37.25 17.90 -2.20
N TYR A 553 -37.89 18.26 -1.07
CA TYR A 553 -38.16 19.64 -0.66
C TYR A 553 -37.24 20.18 0.43
N ILE A 554 -36.34 19.36 0.99
CA ILE A 554 -35.37 19.81 1.99
C ILE A 554 -34.51 20.94 1.38
N LEU A 555 -34.53 22.11 2.02
CA LEU A 555 -33.77 23.30 1.65
C LEU A 555 -32.43 23.32 2.38
N PHE A 556 -31.34 23.27 1.62
CA PHE A 556 -30.00 23.55 2.10
C PHE A 556 -29.83 25.07 2.11
N ASN A 557 -29.76 25.66 3.32
CA ASN A 557 -29.67 27.09 3.53
C ASN A 557 -28.29 27.45 4.12
N ILE A 558 -27.45 28.13 3.34
CA ILE A 558 -26.05 28.38 3.65
C ILE A 558 -25.94 29.54 4.65
N THR A 559 -25.54 29.22 5.89
CA THR A 559 -25.34 30.18 6.98
C THR A 559 -24.00 30.90 6.88
N LYS A 560 -22.97 30.24 6.32
CA LYS A 560 -21.65 30.82 6.03
C LYS A 560 -21.18 30.39 4.64
N PRO A 561 -21.01 31.31 3.68
CA PRO A 561 -20.53 30.97 2.34
C PRO A 561 -19.05 30.53 2.37
N PRO A 562 -18.56 29.89 1.30
CA PRO A 562 -17.14 29.59 1.14
C PRO A 562 -16.28 30.87 1.05
N GLN A 563 -14.97 30.74 1.28
CA GLN A 563 -14.01 31.86 1.25
C GLN A 563 -13.19 31.94 -0.04
N ALA A 564 -12.98 30.82 -0.72
CA ALA A 564 -12.19 30.67 -1.93
C ALA A 564 -13.04 30.32 -3.17
N GLY A 565 -14.24 29.76 -2.94
CA GLY A 565 -15.21 29.49 -3.99
C GLY A 565 -16.59 30.11 -3.78
N GLU A 566 -17.50 29.80 -4.69
CA GLU A 566 -18.93 30.07 -4.55
C GLU A 566 -19.80 28.87 -4.95
N ILE A 567 -20.98 28.78 -4.35
CA ILE A 567 -22.01 27.79 -4.73
C ILE A 567 -22.87 28.41 -5.83
N MET A 568 -22.79 27.87 -7.03
CA MET A 568 -23.55 28.34 -8.20
C MET A 568 -24.72 27.40 -8.53
N LYS A 569 -25.88 28.01 -8.82
CA LYS A 569 -27.01 27.33 -9.47
C LYS A 569 -26.98 27.61 -10.97
N ASN A 570 -26.87 26.56 -11.78
CA ASN A 570 -26.85 26.64 -13.25
C ASN A 570 -28.06 25.90 -13.86
N PRO A 571 -29.20 26.58 -14.07
CA PRO A 571 -30.45 25.93 -14.46
C PRO A 571 -30.53 25.43 -15.92
N GLY A 572 -29.45 25.45 -16.71
CA GLY A 572 -29.43 24.71 -17.98
C GLY A 572 -28.39 25.15 -19.03
N PRO A 573 -28.36 24.48 -20.20
CA PRO A 573 -27.33 24.67 -21.23
C PRO A 573 -27.05 26.12 -21.65
N ASN A 574 -28.10 26.94 -21.80
CA ASN A 574 -28.04 28.28 -22.39
C ASN A 574 -28.29 29.41 -21.37
N LEU A 575 -28.19 29.13 -20.07
CA LEU A 575 -28.38 30.10 -19.01
C LEU A 575 -27.04 30.37 -18.31
N ILE A 576 -26.86 31.60 -17.83
CA ILE A 576 -25.70 31.99 -17.04
C ILE A 576 -25.93 31.49 -15.61
N GLY A 577 -24.99 30.72 -15.06
CA GLY A 577 -25.02 30.30 -13.66
C GLY A 577 -24.90 31.49 -12.72
N TYR A 578 -25.51 31.40 -11.54
CA TYR A 578 -25.48 32.46 -10.54
C TYR A 578 -25.24 31.92 -9.14
N SER A 579 -24.52 32.70 -8.33
CA SER A 579 -24.28 32.44 -6.91
C SER A 579 -25.60 32.28 -6.15
N VAL A 580 -25.68 31.29 -5.25
CA VAL A 580 -26.85 31.03 -4.41
C VAL A 580 -26.46 30.83 -2.95
N SER A 581 -27.22 31.42 -2.04
CA SER A 581 -27.15 31.15 -0.59
C SER A 581 -28.05 30.00 -0.15
N SER A 582 -28.84 29.40 -1.05
CA SER A 582 -29.73 28.28 -0.72
C SER A 582 -30.16 27.49 -1.96
N PHE A 583 -30.32 26.17 -1.82
CA PHE A 583 -30.81 25.27 -2.87
C PHE A 583 -31.62 24.11 -2.27
N LEU A 584 -32.52 23.51 -3.06
CA LEU A 584 -33.33 22.37 -2.63
C LEU A 584 -32.61 21.04 -2.92
N GLN A 585 -32.91 19.98 -2.16
CA GLN A 585 -32.41 18.63 -2.42
C GLN A 585 -32.67 18.20 -3.88
N ARG A 586 -33.87 18.45 -4.40
CA ARG A 586 -34.19 18.19 -5.82
C ARG A 586 -33.34 18.99 -6.81
N ASP A 587 -32.79 20.16 -6.46
CA ASP A 587 -31.85 20.89 -7.35
C ASP A 587 -30.51 20.14 -7.47
N LEU A 588 -30.10 19.50 -6.37
CA LEU A 588 -28.86 18.74 -6.28
C LEU A 588 -29.01 17.33 -6.92
N PHE A 589 -30.15 16.67 -6.74
CA PHE A 589 -30.51 15.46 -7.51
C PHE A 589 -30.66 15.74 -9.01
N ASN A 590 -31.12 16.94 -9.38
CA ASN A 590 -31.08 17.42 -10.76
C ASN A 590 -29.71 17.95 -11.19
N GLY A 591 -28.66 17.90 -10.37
CA GLY A 591 -27.31 18.27 -10.79
C GLY A 591 -27.15 19.70 -11.32
N ILE A 592 -27.96 20.66 -10.85
CA ILE A 592 -27.82 22.07 -11.23
C ILE A 592 -27.06 22.90 -10.20
N ILE A 593 -26.51 22.27 -9.16
CA ILE A 593 -25.74 22.90 -8.09
C ILE A 593 -24.25 22.54 -8.23
N TYR A 594 -23.42 23.57 -8.30
CA TYR A 594 -21.99 23.48 -8.55
C TYR A 594 -21.20 24.25 -7.49
N TYR A 595 -20.00 23.77 -7.15
CA TYR A 595 -18.98 24.59 -6.49
C TYR A 595 -18.02 25.12 -7.55
N HIS A 596 -17.71 26.42 -7.51
CA HIS A 596 -16.71 27.05 -8.38
C HIS A 596 -15.57 27.63 -7.54
N HIS A 597 -14.32 27.20 -7.79
CA HIS A 597 -13.15 27.85 -7.21
C HIS A 597 -12.81 29.14 -7.96
N LEU A 598 -12.59 30.24 -7.24
CA LEU A 598 -12.34 31.55 -7.86
C LEU A 598 -10.93 31.72 -8.46
N GLY A 599 -10.04 30.73 -8.29
CA GLY A 599 -8.70 30.72 -8.89
C GLY A 599 -7.69 31.56 -8.09
N GLY A 600 -7.48 31.18 -6.83
CA GLY A 600 -6.39 31.69 -6.00
C GLY A 600 -6.07 30.75 -4.84
N GLU A 601 -4.76 30.54 -4.63
CA GLU A 601 -4.02 29.72 -3.64
C GLU A 601 -4.65 29.39 -2.26
N VAL A 602 -5.83 28.76 -2.22
CA VAL A 602 -6.54 28.39 -0.98
C VAL A 602 -7.00 26.93 -1.07
N PHE A 603 -6.14 26.03 -0.61
CA PHE A 603 -6.28 24.58 -0.82
C PHE A 603 -7.29 23.88 0.12
N GLU A 604 -7.76 24.59 1.15
CA GLU A 604 -8.85 24.16 2.04
C GLU A 604 -9.91 25.27 2.10
N ASP A 605 -11.16 24.96 1.71
CA ASP A 605 -12.31 25.85 1.89
C ASP A 605 -13.47 25.07 2.54
N SER A 606 -14.46 25.79 3.07
CA SER A 606 -15.64 25.18 3.69
C SER A 606 -16.83 26.13 3.72
N PHE A 607 -18.03 25.57 3.66
CA PHE A 607 -19.27 26.32 3.86
C PHE A 607 -20.15 25.66 4.91
N GLU A 608 -20.87 26.49 5.68
CA GLU A 608 -21.79 26.05 6.71
C GLU A 608 -23.23 26.23 6.22
N PHE A 609 -24.08 25.23 6.49
CA PHE A 609 -25.49 25.24 6.11
C PHE A 609 -26.35 24.59 7.18
N VAL A 610 -27.63 24.98 7.21
CA VAL A 610 -28.69 24.25 7.91
C VAL A 610 -29.63 23.62 6.88
N LEU A 611 -30.23 22.49 7.24
CA LEU A 611 -31.35 21.92 6.51
C LEU A 611 -32.65 22.52 7.06
N CYS A 612 -33.54 22.91 6.15
CA CYS A 612 -34.93 23.25 6.46
C CYS A 612 -35.85 22.26 5.73
N ASP A 613 -36.95 21.86 6.35
CA ASP A 613 -38.01 21.06 5.72
C ASP A 613 -38.99 21.93 4.90
N SER A 614 -40.21 21.42 4.66
CA SER A 614 -41.35 22.14 4.09
C SER A 614 -42.42 22.57 5.11
N HIS A 615 -42.15 22.52 6.42
CA HIS A 615 -43.12 22.89 7.46
C HIS A 615 -43.33 24.42 7.55
N ASP A 616 -44.34 24.84 8.31
CA ASP A 616 -44.78 26.24 8.42
C ASP A 616 -45.16 26.56 9.88
N PRO A 617 -44.20 27.04 10.71
CA PRO A 617 -42.82 27.40 10.36
C PRO A 617 -41.91 26.18 10.13
N PRO A 618 -40.88 26.27 9.27
CA PRO A 618 -40.04 25.12 8.94
C PRO A 618 -39.16 24.68 10.12
N ASN A 619 -39.00 23.36 10.30
CA ASN A 619 -38.06 22.81 11.27
C ASN A 619 -36.63 22.91 10.72
N LEU A 620 -35.66 23.07 11.62
CA LEU A 620 -34.28 23.46 11.29
C LEU A 620 -33.27 22.50 11.92
N SER A 621 -32.35 21.99 11.10
CA SER A 621 -31.24 21.16 11.60
C SER A 621 -30.21 21.97 12.37
N GLU A 622 -29.42 21.27 13.20
CA GLU A 622 -28.14 21.81 13.69
C GLU A 622 -27.21 22.13 12.49
N PRO A 623 -26.38 23.20 12.57
CA PRO A 623 -25.48 23.60 11.48
C PRO A 623 -24.48 22.52 11.09
N GLN A 624 -24.41 22.23 9.80
CA GLN A 624 -23.50 21.28 9.17
C GLN A 624 -22.42 22.03 8.38
N VAL A 625 -21.23 21.44 8.27
CA VAL A 625 -20.13 21.97 7.47
C VAL A 625 -19.79 21.01 6.35
N MET A 626 -19.76 21.50 5.11
CA MET A 626 -19.17 20.80 3.96
C MET A 626 -17.74 21.29 3.79
N MET A 627 -16.79 20.36 3.69
CA MET A 627 -15.38 20.63 3.39
C MET A 627 -15.12 20.54 1.89
N VAL A 628 -14.32 21.47 1.38
CA VAL A 628 -13.84 21.48 0.00
C VAL A 628 -12.32 21.41 0.03
N HIS A 629 -11.77 20.36 -0.59
CA HIS A 629 -10.35 20.18 -0.79
C HIS A 629 -10.00 20.63 -2.22
N VAL A 630 -9.29 21.75 -2.33
CA VAL A 630 -8.90 22.29 -3.64
C VAL A 630 -7.52 21.74 -3.99
N ILE A 631 -7.49 20.84 -4.97
CA ILE A 631 -6.28 20.25 -5.52
C ILE A 631 -5.56 21.34 -6.32
N PRO A 632 -4.31 21.72 -5.97
CA PRO A 632 -3.55 22.70 -6.72
C PRO A 632 -3.38 22.28 -8.19
N VAL A 633 -3.40 23.25 -9.08
CA VAL A 633 -3.01 23.09 -10.48
C VAL A 633 -1.61 23.70 -10.61
N ASP A 634 -0.69 22.92 -11.18
CA ASP A 634 0.72 23.28 -11.34
C ASP A 634 0.86 24.34 -12.44
N ASP A 635 0.73 25.63 -12.10
CA ASP A 635 0.71 26.76 -13.05
C ASP A 635 1.70 27.89 -12.74
N GLN A 636 2.17 28.01 -11.49
CA GLN A 636 3.21 28.95 -11.08
C GLN A 636 4.64 28.41 -11.34
N PRO A 637 5.56 29.24 -11.85
CA PRO A 637 6.97 28.85 -11.99
C PRO A 637 7.70 28.84 -10.64
N PRO A 638 8.63 27.88 -10.39
CA PRO A 638 9.36 27.77 -9.13
C PRO A 638 10.02 29.06 -8.65
N ARG A 639 9.76 29.42 -7.39
CA ARG A 639 10.14 30.71 -6.79
C ARG A 639 11.41 30.58 -5.95
N GLU A 640 12.24 31.62 -5.93
CA GLU A 640 13.38 31.67 -5.02
C GLU A 640 12.95 31.86 -3.56
N ALA A 641 13.56 31.09 -2.65
CA ALA A 641 13.29 31.18 -1.22
C ALA A 641 13.87 32.46 -0.59
N LEU A 642 13.22 32.95 0.47
CA LEU A 642 13.67 34.13 1.21
C LEU A 642 15.04 33.88 1.86
N GLY A 643 16.02 34.74 1.56
CA GLY A 643 17.36 34.71 2.15
C GLY A 643 18.46 34.03 1.32
N VAL A 644 18.17 33.63 0.08
CA VAL A 644 19.17 33.09 -0.86
C VAL A 644 20.02 34.22 -1.47
N THR A 645 21.32 33.99 -1.66
CA THR A 645 22.27 35.01 -2.14
C THR A 645 22.63 34.93 -3.62
N ARG A 646 22.42 33.78 -4.29
CA ARG A 646 22.94 33.44 -5.65
C ARG A 646 24.43 33.74 -5.85
N HIS A 647 25.19 33.74 -4.76
CA HIS A 647 26.57 34.15 -4.74
C HIS A 647 27.41 33.21 -3.88
N LEU A 648 28.57 32.82 -4.42
CA LEU A 648 29.59 32.03 -3.76
C LEU A 648 30.91 32.80 -3.78
N VAL A 649 31.55 32.91 -2.62
CA VAL A 649 32.95 33.33 -2.51
C VAL A 649 33.77 32.08 -2.22
N VAL A 650 34.84 31.88 -2.98
CA VAL A 650 35.69 30.69 -2.92
C VAL A 650 37.15 31.12 -3.08
N LYS A 651 38.07 30.48 -2.36
CA LYS A 651 39.51 30.62 -2.63
C LYS A 651 39.88 29.71 -3.79
N GLU A 652 40.82 30.09 -4.64
CA GLU A 652 41.18 29.24 -5.79
C GLU A 652 41.67 27.84 -5.42
N THR A 653 42.25 27.65 -4.23
CA THR A 653 42.68 26.34 -3.69
C THR A 653 41.54 25.48 -3.15
N GLU A 654 40.39 26.06 -2.81
CA GLU A 654 39.32 25.39 -2.09
C GLU A 654 38.16 24.97 -3.02
N ILE A 655 37.66 23.75 -2.84
CA ILE A 655 36.42 23.31 -3.49
C ILE A 655 35.24 23.72 -2.60
N ALA A 656 34.31 24.49 -3.15
CA ALA A 656 33.21 25.08 -2.39
C ALA A 656 31.85 24.44 -2.73
N TYR A 657 31.14 23.97 -1.71
CA TYR A 657 29.82 23.36 -1.84
C TYR A 657 28.71 24.39 -2.11
N LEU A 658 27.81 24.06 -3.03
CA LEU A 658 26.55 24.79 -3.15
C LEU A 658 25.58 24.25 -2.08
N THR A 659 24.97 25.17 -1.34
CA THR A 659 24.09 24.87 -0.20
C THR A 659 22.80 25.69 -0.30
N LYS A 660 21.81 25.39 0.55
CA LYS A 660 20.54 26.14 0.60
C LYS A 660 20.68 27.67 0.80
N LYS A 661 21.82 28.17 1.30
CA LYS A 661 22.09 29.63 1.40
C LYS A 661 22.42 30.25 0.03
N HIS A 662 23.06 29.46 -0.82
CA HIS A 662 23.56 29.89 -2.14
C HIS A 662 22.51 29.63 -3.23
N LEU A 663 21.79 28.52 -3.13
CA LEU A 663 20.84 28.02 -4.12
C LEU A 663 19.69 27.28 -3.42
N HIS A 664 18.49 27.88 -3.40
CA HIS A 664 17.29 27.22 -2.86
C HIS A 664 16.02 27.83 -3.47
N PHE A 665 15.40 27.08 -4.36
CA PHE A 665 14.08 27.39 -4.90
C PHE A 665 13.04 26.56 -4.16
N ILE A 666 11.83 27.10 -4.04
CA ILE A 666 10.65 26.45 -3.49
C ILE A 666 9.60 26.40 -4.59
N ASP A 667 8.90 25.28 -4.66
CA ASP A 667 7.61 25.25 -5.29
C ASP A 667 6.60 25.92 -4.33
N VAL A 668 5.59 26.60 -4.87
CA VAL A 668 4.61 27.35 -4.07
C VAL A 668 3.39 26.48 -3.77
N GLU A 669 3.02 25.64 -4.74
CA GLU A 669 1.77 24.87 -4.75
C GLU A 669 1.90 23.53 -3.99
N GLU A 670 3.08 22.89 -3.99
CA GLU A 670 3.29 21.61 -3.29
C GLU A 670 4.64 21.47 -2.57
N GLN A 671 4.60 21.46 -1.23
CA GLN A 671 5.78 21.29 -0.38
C GLN A 671 6.30 19.84 -0.35
N GLY A 672 7.08 19.45 -1.36
CA GLY A 672 7.78 18.16 -1.34
C GLY A 672 8.37 17.69 -2.67
N ARG A 673 7.91 18.24 -3.79
CA ARG A 673 8.33 17.83 -5.15
C ARG A 673 9.79 18.13 -5.46
N GLU A 674 10.33 17.40 -6.44
CA GLU A 674 11.73 17.45 -6.84
C GLU A 674 11.96 18.53 -7.92
N LEU A 675 12.61 19.63 -7.56
CA LEU A 675 12.98 20.68 -8.51
C LEU A 675 14.27 20.30 -9.25
N THR A 676 14.24 20.39 -10.58
CA THR A 676 15.38 20.09 -11.45
C THR A 676 16.10 21.38 -11.85
N TYR A 677 17.39 21.45 -11.52
CA TYR A 677 18.30 22.50 -11.96
C TYR A 677 19.05 22.02 -13.20
N THR A 678 18.98 22.78 -14.29
CA THR A 678 19.73 22.51 -15.53
C THR A 678 20.71 23.65 -15.79
N ILE A 679 22.00 23.33 -15.92
CA ILE A 679 23.06 24.30 -16.21
C ILE A 679 23.04 24.58 -17.71
N THR A 680 22.42 25.69 -18.10
CA THR A 680 22.27 26.11 -19.50
C THR A 680 23.53 26.75 -20.06
N THR A 681 24.42 27.23 -19.20
CA THR A 681 25.75 27.74 -19.55
C THR A 681 26.72 27.38 -18.44
N SER A 682 27.75 26.60 -18.79
CA SER A 682 28.87 26.26 -17.89
C SER A 682 29.57 27.51 -17.35
N PRO A 683 30.34 27.42 -16.25
CA PRO A 683 31.13 28.54 -15.75
C PRO A 683 31.96 29.23 -16.84
N PHE A 684 31.94 30.57 -16.85
CA PHE A 684 32.73 31.43 -17.73
C PHE A 684 33.17 32.71 -16.98
N PHE A 685 34.31 33.29 -17.34
CA PHE A 685 34.73 34.58 -16.79
C PHE A 685 33.90 35.73 -17.35
N SER A 686 33.49 36.66 -16.49
CA SER A 686 32.72 37.86 -16.91
C SER A 686 33.56 38.90 -17.67
N CYS A 687 34.89 38.74 -17.72
CA CYS A 687 35.84 39.64 -18.38
C CYS A 687 36.74 38.88 -19.37
N THR A 688 36.98 39.46 -20.56
CA THR A 688 37.59 38.76 -21.70
C THR A 688 39.12 38.88 -21.74
N TYR A 689 39.82 38.21 -20.82
CA TYR A 689 41.29 38.09 -20.86
C TYR A 689 41.74 36.65 -20.66
N GLY A 690 42.40 36.07 -21.68
CA GLY A 690 43.32 34.93 -21.59
C GLY A 690 42.74 33.55 -21.27
N HIS A 691 42.08 33.39 -20.13
CA HIS A 691 41.86 32.10 -19.48
C HIS A 691 40.66 31.33 -20.07
N SER A 692 40.89 30.08 -20.46
CA SER A 692 39.89 29.19 -21.06
C SER A 692 39.21 28.25 -20.07
N ASP A 693 39.81 28.03 -18.89
CA ASP A 693 39.26 27.27 -17.78
C ASP A 693 38.70 28.23 -16.71
N ALA A 694 37.38 28.29 -16.59
CA ALA A 694 36.68 29.06 -15.55
C ALA A 694 36.18 28.16 -14.40
N GLY A 695 36.78 26.98 -14.23
CA GLY A 695 36.34 25.97 -13.27
C GLY A 695 35.10 25.20 -13.73
N LYS A 696 34.67 24.23 -12.91
CA LYS A 696 33.56 23.32 -13.24
C LYS A 696 32.71 22.97 -12.02
N LEU A 697 31.40 22.85 -12.25
CA LEU A 697 30.47 22.23 -11.31
C LEU A 697 30.53 20.71 -11.49
N PHE A 698 30.55 19.95 -10.39
CA PHE A 698 30.63 18.49 -10.42
C PHE A 698 29.85 17.85 -9.25
N MET A 699 29.64 16.54 -9.30
CA MET A 699 29.02 15.76 -8.23
C MET A 699 30.09 15.14 -7.31
N VAL A 700 29.98 15.39 -6.01
CA VAL A 700 30.93 14.92 -5.00
C VAL A 700 31.08 13.40 -4.98
N ASP A 701 29.97 12.69 -5.17
CA ASP A 701 29.92 11.22 -5.22
C ASP A 701 30.79 10.60 -6.35
N THR A 702 31.23 11.39 -7.35
CA THR A 702 32.03 10.88 -8.48
C THR A 702 33.54 11.02 -8.31
N ILE A 703 34.05 11.55 -7.19
CA ILE A 703 35.50 11.63 -6.91
C ILE A 703 35.81 10.99 -5.54
N PRO A 704 36.71 9.99 -5.44
CA PRO A 704 36.98 9.29 -4.19
C PRO A 704 37.75 10.12 -3.13
N LYS A 705 38.29 11.28 -3.51
CA LYS A 705 38.93 12.24 -2.60
C LYS A 705 38.66 13.65 -3.11
N LEU A 706 38.30 14.57 -2.22
CA LEU A 706 37.82 15.91 -2.59
C LEU A 706 39.00 16.86 -2.87
N VAL A 707 39.58 16.74 -4.06
CA VAL A 707 40.72 17.52 -4.57
C VAL A 707 40.45 18.02 -6.00
N LYS A 708 41.23 19.00 -6.47
CA LYS A 708 41.19 19.44 -7.89
C LYS A 708 41.57 18.25 -8.79
N ASP A 709 40.59 17.72 -9.53
CA ASP A 709 40.77 16.56 -10.42
C ASP A 709 40.43 16.95 -11.87
N PRO A 710 41.37 16.88 -12.83
CA PRO A 710 41.09 17.13 -14.24
C PRO A 710 40.06 16.14 -14.83
N ALA A 711 40.00 14.89 -14.37
CA ALA A 711 39.10 13.86 -14.89
C ALA A 711 37.63 14.03 -14.47
N ALA A 712 37.35 14.79 -13.41
CA ALA A 712 36.00 15.00 -12.89
C ALA A 712 35.05 15.59 -13.96
N LEU A 713 33.91 14.93 -14.19
CA LEU A 713 32.96 15.29 -15.23
C LEU A 713 32.16 16.55 -14.89
N ALA A 714 31.99 17.44 -15.87
CA ALA A 714 31.17 18.64 -15.72
C ALA A 714 29.67 18.31 -15.62
N LEU A 715 29.04 18.80 -14.56
CA LEU A 715 27.63 18.61 -14.26
C LEU A 715 26.73 19.34 -15.27
N ARG A 716 25.63 18.70 -15.68
CA ARG A 716 24.65 19.25 -16.64
C ARG A 716 23.31 19.56 -15.99
N SER A 717 22.84 18.67 -15.12
CA SER A 717 21.64 18.88 -14.31
C SER A 717 21.75 18.13 -12.99
N PHE A 718 20.99 18.58 -11.99
CA PHE A 718 20.90 17.99 -10.65
C PHE A 718 19.58 18.39 -9.97
N THR A 719 19.22 17.74 -8.87
CA THR A 719 17.91 17.91 -8.22
C THR A 719 17.98 18.35 -6.75
N GLN A 720 16.86 18.90 -6.28
CA GLN A 720 16.63 19.31 -4.90
C GLN A 720 15.26 18.80 -4.42
N LEU A 721 15.25 18.05 -3.32
CA LEU A 721 14.03 17.53 -2.68
C LEU A 721 13.93 18.00 -1.23
N LEU A 722 12.82 18.62 -0.84
CA LEU A 722 12.57 19.12 0.52
C LEU A 722 12.28 17.94 1.48
N PRO A 723 12.81 17.94 2.72
CA PRO A 723 12.60 16.83 3.65
C PRO A 723 11.17 16.82 4.20
N LEU A 724 10.33 15.91 3.69
CA LEU A 724 9.05 15.58 4.33
C LEU A 724 9.27 14.93 5.71
N SER A 725 8.29 15.08 6.59
CA SER A 725 8.27 14.42 7.89
C SER A 725 7.94 12.93 7.76
N LEU A 726 8.88 12.08 8.17
CA LEU A 726 8.72 10.72 8.71
C LEU A 726 7.35 10.02 8.47
N LEU A 727 7.20 9.31 7.35
CA LEU A 727 6.69 7.93 7.37
C LEU A 727 6.96 7.15 6.06
N THR A 728 7.02 5.82 6.19
CA THR A 728 7.33 4.78 5.18
C THR A 728 8.83 4.50 4.92
N CYS A 729 9.16 3.20 4.77
CA CYS A 729 10.52 2.68 4.78
C CYS A 729 10.72 1.64 3.68
N THR A 730 11.03 2.10 2.47
CA THR A 730 11.47 1.26 1.34
C THR A 730 12.61 1.97 0.59
N PRO A 731 13.83 1.42 0.55
CA PRO A 731 14.95 2.08 -0.11
C PRO A 731 14.92 1.83 -1.62
N LEU A 732 14.52 2.85 -2.39
CA LEU A 732 14.82 2.95 -3.81
C LEU A 732 15.62 4.23 -4.07
N PHE A 733 16.59 4.17 -4.98
CA PHE A 733 17.58 5.24 -5.19
C PHE A 733 16.92 6.49 -5.81
N LEU A 734 16.96 7.62 -5.09
CA LEU A 734 16.66 8.95 -5.63
C LEU A 734 17.82 9.91 -5.34
N GLN A 735 18.05 10.89 -6.21
CA GLN A 735 19.18 11.81 -6.11
C GLN A 735 18.79 13.05 -5.29
N HIS A 736 19.64 13.48 -4.36
CA HIS A 736 19.35 14.64 -3.49
C HIS A 736 20.59 15.54 -3.42
N ALA A 737 20.82 16.33 -4.46
CA ALA A 737 22.15 16.87 -4.71
C ALA A 737 22.50 18.10 -3.84
N VAL A 738 21.65 19.12 -3.80
CA VAL A 738 21.91 20.38 -3.07
C VAL A 738 21.82 20.20 -1.55
N ASN A 739 20.86 19.39 -1.08
CA ASN A 739 20.50 19.32 0.34
C ASN A 739 21.48 18.50 1.19
N TYR A 740 22.34 17.69 0.56
CA TYR A 740 23.37 16.88 1.22
C TYR A 740 24.80 17.24 0.74
N MET A 741 25.01 18.49 0.31
CA MET A 741 26.32 19.02 -0.14
C MET A 741 26.96 18.22 -1.29
N LYS A 742 26.17 17.57 -2.15
CA LYS A 742 26.72 16.73 -3.24
C LYS A 742 27.07 17.51 -4.51
N VAL A 743 26.67 18.79 -4.63
CA VAL A 743 27.13 19.67 -5.73
C VAL A 743 28.20 20.61 -5.20
N ALA A 744 29.36 20.64 -5.87
CA ALA A 744 30.43 21.57 -5.56
C ALA A 744 30.96 22.26 -6.82
N TYR A 745 31.49 23.48 -6.63
CA TYR A 745 32.27 24.19 -7.62
C TYR A 745 33.76 23.94 -7.37
N MET A 746 34.45 23.50 -8.42
CA MET A 746 35.89 23.43 -8.51
C MET A 746 36.38 24.68 -9.25
N PRO A 747 37.19 25.56 -8.62
CA PRO A 747 37.89 26.65 -9.33
C PRO A 747 38.78 26.13 -10.46
N PRO A 748 39.31 27.01 -11.33
CA PRO A 748 40.26 26.64 -12.38
C PRO A 748 41.42 25.77 -11.87
N LEU A 749 41.95 24.91 -12.74
CA LEU A 749 43.10 24.06 -12.41
C LEU A 749 44.43 24.82 -12.42
N GLN A 750 44.49 25.91 -13.20
CA GLN A 750 45.59 26.87 -13.19
C GLN A 750 45.32 27.97 -12.15
N ASP A 751 46.39 28.59 -11.69
CA ASP A 751 46.35 29.73 -10.77
C ASP A 751 45.70 30.96 -11.44
N ILE A 752 44.99 31.78 -10.65
CA ILE A 752 44.38 33.04 -11.13
C ILE A 752 45.30 34.26 -10.96
N GLY A 753 46.41 34.13 -10.23
CA GLY A 753 47.38 35.19 -9.96
C GLY A 753 46.88 36.28 -9.00
N PRO A 754 47.60 37.41 -8.85
CA PRO A 754 47.40 38.40 -7.78
C PRO A 754 46.04 39.12 -7.72
N GLU A 755 45.12 38.90 -8.66
CA GLU A 755 43.90 39.70 -8.82
C GLU A 755 42.65 38.83 -8.93
N LEU A 756 41.65 39.15 -8.10
CA LEU A 756 40.42 38.35 -7.95
C LEU A 756 39.64 38.23 -9.26
N GLN A 757 39.10 37.03 -9.51
CA GLN A 757 38.36 36.71 -10.72
C GLN A 757 36.85 36.59 -10.47
N GLN A 758 36.07 37.03 -11.47
CA GLN A 758 34.61 36.89 -11.47
C GLN A 758 34.17 35.88 -12.52
N VAL A 759 33.54 34.82 -12.04
CA VAL A 759 33.01 33.72 -12.84
C VAL A 759 31.49 33.68 -12.70
N GLN A 760 30.80 33.44 -13.80
CA GLN A 760 29.35 33.28 -13.84
C GLN A 760 28.98 31.95 -14.47
N PHE A 761 27.89 31.34 -14.00
CA PHE A 761 27.19 30.29 -14.72
C PHE A 761 25.71 30.63 -14.81
N ILE A 762 25.04 30.12 -15.85
CA ILE A 762 23.61 30.34 -16.07
C ILE A 762 22.90 29.00 -15.97
N PHE A 763 21.79 28.99 -15.23
CA PHE A 763 20.94 27.82 -15.05
C PHE A 763 19.47 28.15 -15.25
N SER A 764 18.67 27.11 -15.40
CA SER A 764 17.21 27.16 -15.33
C SER A 764 16.70 26.19 -14.26
N VAL A 765 15.60 26.55 -13.60
CA VAL A 765 14.90 25.67 -12.65
C VAL A 765 13.58 25.27 -13.27
N SER A 766 13.34 23.97 -13.42
CA SER A 766 12.08 23.41 -13.91
C SER A 766 11.41 22.57 -12.83
N ASN A 767 10.11 22.78 -12.63
CA ASN A 767 9.25 21.77 -12.00
C ASN A 767 9.03 20.59 -12.96
N GLN A 768 8.32 19.55 -12.49
CA GLN A 768 8.13 18.31 -13.24
C GLN A 768 7.06 18.38 -14.35
N HIS A 769 6.23 19.43 -14.39
CA HIS A 769 5.13 19.57 -15.36
C HIS A 769 5.43 20.58 -16.48
N GLY A 770 6.47 21.40 -16.35
CA GLY A 770 7.02 22.23 -17.42
C GLY A 770 7.27 23.69 -17.04
N GLY A 771 6.79 24.14 -15.88
CA GLY A 771 7.05 25.46 -15.32
C GLY A 771 8.55 25.67 -15.13
N THR A 772 9.16 26.42 -16.05
CA THR A 772 10.62 26.58 -16.13
C THR A 772 11.03 28.05 -16.03
N LEU A 773 11.75 28.39 -14.96
CA LEU A 773 12.36 29.69 -14.75
C LEU A 773 13.74 29.71 -15.41
N TYR A 774 13.84 30.38 -16.57
CA TYR A 774 15.06 30.44 -17.40
C TYR A 774 16.00 31.60 -17.02
N GLY A 775 17.26 31.48 -17.45
CA GLY A 775 18.20 32.61 -17.51
C GLY A 775 18.73 33.07 -16.15
N ILE A 776 18.76 32.19 -15.16
CA ILE A 776 19.17 32.55 -13.80
C ILE A 776 20.70 32.57 -13.72
N CYS A 777 21.27 33.76 -13.52
CA CYS A 777 22.71 33.92 -13.29
C CYS A 777 23.08 33.60 -11.84
N PHE A 778 24.20 32.91 -11.66
CA PHE A 778 24.86 32.69 -10.38
C PHE A 778 26.27 33.30 -10.42
N ASN A 779 26.64 34.07 -9.39
CA ASN A 779 27.92 34.79 -9.33
C ASN A 779 28.93 34.08 -8.43
N ILE A 780 30.10 33.72 -8.96
CA ILE A 780 31.23 33.18 -8.20
C ILE A 780 32.35 34.22 -8.19
N THR A 781 32.84 34.58 -7.01
CA THR A 781 34.08 35.34 -6.85
C THR A 781 35.16 34.40 -6.35
N ILE A 782 36.20 34.26 -7.17
CA ILE A 782 37.41 33.54 -6.81
C ILE A 782 38.36 34.55 -6.17
N LEU A 783 38.66 34.34 -4.89
CA LEU A 783 39.69 35.08 -4.18
C LEU A 783 41.06 34.46 -4.51
N PRO A 784 42.06 35.29 -4.84
CA PRO A 784 43.41 34.80 -5.05
C PRO A 784 43.99 34.37 -3.71
N VAL A 785 44.87 33.38 -3.73
CA VAL A 785 45.63 32.96 -2.55
C VAL A 785 47.10 32.94 -2.92
N ASP A 786 47.90 33.68 -2.17
CA ASP A 786 49.35 33.50 -2.15
C ASP A 786 49.63 32.05 -1.68
N ASN A 787 49.97 31.18 -2.63
CA ASN A 787 49.92 29.72 -2.50
C ASN A 787 50.99 28.96 -3.29
N GLN A 788 51.59 29.58 -4.29
CA GLN A 788 52.90 29.20 -4.82
C GLN A 788 53.99 29.81 -3.94
N ALA A 789 55.21 29.28 -4.03
CA ALA A 789 56.37 29.85 -3.37
C ALA A 789 57.38 30.33 -4.43
N PRO A 790 58.15 31.42 -4.20
CA PRO A 790 58.93 32.08 -5.24
C PRO A 790 59.89 31.15 -6.00
N GLU A 791 59.68 31.04 -7.32
CA GLU A 791 60.55 30.27 -8.20
C GLU A 791 61.92 30.96 -8.33
N VAL A 792 62.98 30.25 -7.95
CA VAL A 792 64.37 30.72 -8.06
C VAL A 792 65.14 29.90 -9.09
N PHE A 793 65.79 30.59 -10.02
CA PHE A 793 66.71 30.02 -10.98
C PHE A 793 68.14 30.49 -10.69
N THR A 794 69.03 29.55 -10.35
CA THR A 794 70.45 29.81 -10.10
C THR A 794 71.36 29.36 -11.24
N SER A 795 72.57 29.91 -11.31
CA SER A 795 73.67 29.34 -12.09
C SER A 795 75.00 29.43 -11.35
N HIS A 796 75.86 28.43 -11.53
CA HIS A 796 77.05 28.24 -10.69
C HIS A 796 78.02 29.43 -10.79
N LEU A 797 78.43 29.93 -9.62
CA LEU A 797 79.58 30.82 -9.49
C LEU A 797 80.88 29.99 -9.68
N ARG A 798 81.97 30.64 -10.12
CA ARG A 798 83.26 29.98 -10.31
C ARG A 798 84.37 30.77 -9.63
N VAL A 799 85.31 30.04 -9.05
CA VAL A 799 86.48 30.55 -8.34
C VAL A 799 87.63 29.57 -8.51
N GLU A 800 88.87 30.03 -8.34
CA GLU A 800 90.03 29.16 -8.10
C GLU A 800 90.21 29.03 -6.58
N GLU A 801 90.94 28.02 -6.11
CA GLU A 801 91.22 27.87 -4.68
C GLU A 801 91.88 29.15 -4.11
N GLY A 802 91.22 29.78 -3.12
CA GLY A 802 91.63 31.08 -2.56
C GLY A 802 91.26 32.34 -3.37
N GLY A 803 90.41 32.24 -4.40
CA GLY A 803 90.04 33.34 -5.30
C GLY A 803 88.86 34.25 -4.87
N LEU A 804 88.38 35.10 -5.80
CA LEU A 804 87.33 36.12 -5.63
C LEU A 804 86.40 36.19 -6.86
N SER A 805 85.07 36.36 -6.68
CA SER A 805 84.07 36.31 -7.78
C SER A 805 82.76 37.11 -7.49
N PRO A 806 82.12 37.78 -8.46
CA PRO A 806 80.92 38.63 -8.24
C PRO A 806 79.56 37.95 -8.48
N VAL A 807 78.52 38.33 -7.72
CA VAL A 807 77.14 37.80 -7.80
C VAL A 807 76.20 38.78 -8.53
N THR A 808 75.30 38.28 -9.39
CA THR A 808 74.49 39.10 -10.32
C THR A 808 73.14 38.44 -10.65
N GLU A 809 72.22 39.16 -11.34
CA GLU A 809 70.97 38.58 -11.91
C GLU A 809 71.17 37.38 -12.87
N ARG A 810 72.40 37.09 -13.32
CA ARG A 810 72.70 35.86 -14.08
C ARG A 810 72.90 34.63 -13.20
N HIS A 811 73.24 34.85 -11.94
CA HIS A 811 73.57 33.82 -10.95
C HIS A 811 72.38 33.53 -10.03
N ILE A 812 71.47 34.49 -9.85
CA ILE A 812 70.20 34.36 -9.12
C ILE A 812 69.11 35.16 -9.87
N LEU A 813 68.03 34.51 -10.28
CA LEU A 813 66.82 35.12 -10.84
C LEU A 813 65.59 34.60 -10.07
N ILE A 814 64.65 35.49 -9.76
CA ILE A 814 63.43 35.15 -9.01
C ILE A 814 62.18 35.66 -9.75
N SER A 815 61.14 34.85 -9.75
CA SER A 815 59.79 35.17 -10.19
C SER A 815 58.77 34.47 -9.29
N ASP A 816 57.58 35.06 -9.20
CA ASP A 816 56.45 34.46 -8.51
C ASP A 816 55.17 34.68 -9.35
N VAL A 817 54.16 33.82 -9.17
CA VAL A 817 52.90 33.83 -9.92
C VAL A 817 51.84 34.68 -9.21
N ASP A 818 51.88 34.69 -7.87
CA ASP A 818 50.85 35.20 -6.99
C ASP A 818 51.30 36.53 -6.38
N THR A 819 52.60 36.69 -6.13
CA THR A 819 53.24 37.90 -5.61
C THR A 819 53.94 38.73 -6.69
N LYS A 820 53.73 40.06 -6.65
CA LYS A 820 54.35 41.01 -7.59
C LYS A 820 55.85 41.14 -7.31
N ARG A 821 56.68 40.96 -8.37
CA ARG A 821 58.16 40.91 -8.32
C ARG A 821 58.88 42.08 -7.63
N GLU A 822 58.20 43.20 -7.40
CA GLU A 822 58.71 44.35 -6.65
C GLU A 822 58.63 44.21 -5.12
N HIS A 823 57.94 43.18 -4.62
CA HIS A 823 57.90 42.80 -3.20
C HIS A 823 58.81 41.60 -2.86
N LEU A 824 59.41 40.94 -3.86
CA LEU A 824 60.29 39.78 -3.65
C LEU A 824 61.68 40.19 -3.12
N LEU A 825 62.06 39.60 -1.99
CA LEU A 825 63.33 39.83 -1.28
C LEU A 825 64.23 38.59 -1.29
N LEU A 826 65.53 38.82 -1.13
CA LEU A 826 66.53 37.80 -0.84
C LEU A 826 67.08 37.99 0.58
N LEU A 827 67.27 36.88 1.29
CA LEU A 827 67.89 36.82 2.61
C LEU A 827 69.13 35.93 2.51
N LEU A 828 70.29 36.37 3.01
CA LEU A 828 71.42 35.47 3.22
C LEU A 828 71.12 34.61 4.47
N GLN A 829 70.83 33.32 4.30
CA GLN A 829 70.48 32.44 5.42
C GLN A 829 71.70 31.81 6.08
N ARG A 830 72.69 31.40 5.28
CA ARG A 830 73.93 30.79 5.78
C ARG A 830 75.12 31.32 5.00
N GLN A 831 76.19 31.66 5.70
CA GLN A 831 77.45 31.94 5.03
C GLN A 831 78.02 30.67 4.33
N PRO A 832 78.82 30.86 3.26
CA PRO A 832 79.70 29.82 2.73
C PRO A 832 80.62 29.21 3.80
N GLN A 833 81.08 27.97 3.60
CA GLN A 833 81.93 27.25 4.55
C GLN A 833 83.43 27.47 4.30
N HIS A 834 83.82 27.66 3.05
CA HIS A 834 85.20 27.80 2.57
C HIS A 834 85.42 29.21 1.98
N GLY A 835 84.74 30.21 2.56
CA GLY A 835 84.66 31.53 1.95
C GLY A 835 83.85 32.57 2.72
N ALA A 836 83.54 33.69 2.06
CA ALA A 836 82.71 34.77 2.61
C ALA A 836 81.95 35.54 1.51
N VAL A 837 80.77 36.08 1.84
CA VAL A 837 79.94 36.93 0.96
C VAL A 837 80.00 38.40 1.40
N GLU A 838 80.10 39.32 0.45
CA GLU A 838 80.22 40.76 0.68
C GLU A 838 79.21 41.57 -0.13
N MET A 839 78.66 42.62 0.46
CA MET A 839 77.82 43.64 -0.19
C MET A 839 78.47 45.01 -0.04
N ASP A 840 78.76 45.68 -1.15
CA ASP A 840 79.53 46.94 -1.24
C ASP A 840 80.88 46.94 -0.47
N GLY A 841 81.46 45.74 -0.28
CA GLY A 841 82.74 45.54 0.44
C GLY A 841 82.61 45.36 1.96
N ILE A 842 81.38 45.20 2.47
CA ILE A 842 81.10 44.79 3.85
C ILE A 842 80.66 43.33 3.83
N ILE A 843 81.18 42.49 4.74
CA ILE A 843 80.76 41.08 4.85
C ILE A 843 79.29 41.04 5.31
N MET A 844 78.45 40.29 4.58
CA MET A 844 77.04 40.10 4.90
C MET A 844 76.87 39.08 6.02
N ASN A 845 75.93 39.32 6.93
CA ASN A 845 75.61 38.44 8.05
C ASN A 845 74.39 37.58 7.73
N GLU A 846 74.22 36.51 8.49
CA GLU A 846 73.03 35.65 8.40
C GLU A 846 71.80 36.43 8.86
N GLY A 847 70.77 36.47 8.01
CA GLY A 847 69.57 37.30 8.14
C GLY A 847 69.61 38.64 7.37
N ASP A 848 70.75 39.06 6.80
CA ASP A 848 70.81 40.32 6.02
C ASP A 848 70.03 40.19 4.70
N SER A 849 69.15 41.18 4.45
CA SER A 849 68.27 41.22 3.27
C SER A 849 68.84 42.06 2.13
N LEU A 850 68.80 41.54 0.91
CA LEU A 850 69.11 42.26 -0.33
C LEU A 850 67.93 42.17 -1.31
N SER A 851 67.77 43.16 -2.18
CA SER A 851 66.66 43.23 -3.13
C SER A 851 67.04 42.70 -4.51
N CYS A 852 66.02 42.42 -5.34
CA CYS A 852 66.22 42.23 -6.78
C CYS A 852 66.79 43.48 -7.50
N GLY A 853 66.98 44.62 -6.82
CA GLY A 853 67.72 45.78 -7.32
C GLY A 853 69.24 45.65 -7.15
N ASP A 854 69.71 45.05 -6.05
CA ASP A 854 71.13 45.04 -5.66
C ASP A 854 71.95 44.05 -6.50
N LEU A 855 71.31 42.99 -7.01
CA LEU A 855 71.87 42.09 -8.02
C LEU A 855 72.06 42.75 -9.40
N ARG A 856 71.45 43.92 -9.64
CA ARG A 856 71.62 44.73 -10.87
C ARG A 856 72.69 45.82 -10.74
N THR A 857 73.01 46.25 -9.53
CA THR A 857 74.06 47.25 -9.26
C THR A 857 75.47 46.65 -9.11
N LEU A 858 75.59 45.31 -9.10
CA LEU A 858 76.83 44.55 -8.89
C LEU A 858 77.46 44.74 -7.49
N ALA A 859 76.61 45.02 -6.48
CA ALA A 859 77.03 45.23 -5.10
C ALA A 859 77.58 43.96 -4.42
N VAL A 860 77.13 42.76 -4.83
CA VAL A 860 77.34 41.50 -4.11
C VAL A 860 78.50 40.67 -4.68
N ARG A 861 79.34 40.07 -3.81
CA ARG A 861 80.56 39.32 -4.16
C ARG A 861 80.83 38.14 -3.20
N TYR A 862 81.74 37.26 -3.59
CA TYR A 862 82.21 36.08 -2.86
C TYR A 862 83.75 35.94 -2.91
N ARG A 863 84.35 35.33 -1.87
CA ARG A 863 85.78 35.02 -1.71
C ARG A 863 85.96 33.58 -1.17
N HIS A 864 86.95 32.82 -1.66
CA HIS A 864 87.34 31.50 -1.12
C HIS A 864 88.52 31.60 -0.12
N ASP A 865 88.71 30.60 0.74
CA ASP A 865 89.70 30.62 1.84
C ASP A 865 91.04 29.91 1.55
N GLY A 866 91.04 28.70 1.00
CA GLY A 866 92.25 27.94 0.64
C GLY A 866 92.34 26.53 1.22
N SER A 867 91.26 25.74 1.10
CA SER A 867 91.26 24.28 1.28
C SER A 867 90.93 23.55 -0.02
N GLU A 868 91.26 22.25 -0.10
CA GLU A 868 90.93 21.29 -1.18
C GLU A 868 89.41 20.98 -1.33
N SER A 869 88.56 21.94 -0.98
CA SER A 869 87.11 21.94 -1.15
C SER A 869 86.75 22.23 -2.61
N LEU A 870 86.35 21.20 -3.37
CA LEU A 870 85.97 21.29 -4.79
C LEU A 870 84.80 22.24 -5.09
N THR A 871 84.00 22.56 -4.07
CA THR A 871 82.78 23.36 -4.11
C THR A 871 82.57 24.06 -2.77
N ASP A 872 81.94 25.23 -2.80
CA ASP A 872 81.41 25.90 -1.61
C ASP A 872 79.99 26.43 -1.89
N ASP A 873 79.14 26.51 -0.87
CA ASP A 873 77.69 26.63 -1.00
C ASP A 873 77.11 27.76 -0.14
N ILE A 874 76.76 28.87 -0.80
CA ILE A 874 76.09 30.02 -0.20
C ILE A 874 74.58 29.75 -0.14
N LEU A 875 73.97 29.77 1.06
CA LEU A 875 72.53 29.58 1.21
C LEU A 875 71.81 30.94 1.26
N PHE A 876 70.95 31.18 0.27
CA PHE A 876 69.99 32.29 0.27
C PHE A 876 68.57 31.75 0.48
N ALA A 877 67.65 32.61 0.90
CA ALA A 877 66.22 32.37 0.76
C ALA A 877 65.57 33.49 -0.06
N ALA A 878 64.72 33.12 -1.02
CA ALA A 878 63.77 34.04 -1.61
C ALA A 878 62.49 34.09 -0.76
N THR A 879 61.89 35.26 -0.62
CA THR A 879 60.62 35.43 0.10
C THR A 879 59.76 36.54 -0.49
N ASP A 880 58.46 36.30 -0.48
CA ASP A 880 57.34 37.20 -0.77
C ASP A 880 56.81 37.91 0.50
N GLY A 881 57.16 37.39 1.69
CA GLY A 881 56.64 37.78 3.01
C GLY A 881 55.76 36.73 3.71
N ILE A 882 55.43 35.63 3.04
CA ILE A 882 54.62 34.49 3.52
C ILE A 882 55.41 33.17 3.39
N HIS A 883 55.96 32.90 2.21
CA HIS A 883 56.79 31.74 1.89
C HIS A 883 58.29 32.07 1.96
N PHE A 884 59.08 31.02 2.16
CA PHE A 884 60.54 31.09 2.19
C PHE A 884 61.11 29.93 1.38
N VAL A 885 61.67 30.23 0.21
CA VAL A 885 62.31 29.25 -0.66
C VAL A 885 63.82 29.36 -0.47
N GLU A 886 64.37 28.46 0.35
CA GLU A 886 65.82 28.30 0.47
C GLU A 886 66.41 27.72 -0.81
N PHE A 887 67.51 28.29 -1.28
CA PHE A 887 68.23 27.85 -2.45
C PHE A 887 69.74 28.10 -2.30
N ILE A 888 70.54 27.27 -2.96
CA ILE A 888 71.99 27.32 -2.86
C ILE A 888 72.57 27.96 -4.13
N LEU A 889 73.31 29.06 -3.96
CA LEU A 889 74.22 29.55 -4.99
C LEU A 889 75.53 28.77 -4.88
N GLN A 890 75.63 27.70 -5.66
CA GLN A 890 76.82 26.86 -5.71
C GLN A 890 78.01 27.61 -6.30
N VAL A 891 79.15 27.55 -5.61
CA VAL A 891 80.46 27.99 -6.09
C VAL A 891 81.29 26.77 -6.45
N LYS A 892 81.90 26.76 -7.64
CA LYS A 892 82.83 25.70 -8.06
C LYS A 892 84.29 26.16 -7.97
N VAL A 893 85.12 25.29 -7.40
CA VAL A 893 86.56 25.40 -7.14
C VAL A 893 87.32 24.32 -7.97
N LEU A 894 88.66 24.27 -7.89
CA LEU A 894 89.54 23.42 -8.72
C LEU A 894 90.78 22.95 -7.89
N PRO A 895 91.10 21.63 -7.81
CA PRO A 895 92.02 21.04 -6.78
C PRO A 895 93.46 20.67 -7.22
N VAL A 896 94.24 20.14 -6.26
CA VAL A 896 95.60 19.56 -6.42
C VAL A 896 95.61 18.04 -6.00
N ASN A 897 96.76 17.43 -5.64
CA ASN A 897 96.94 15.97 -5.37
C ASN A 897 98.21 15.73 -4.49
N ASP A 898 98.11 15.05 -3.32
CA ASP A 898 99.25 14.70 -2.44
C ASP A 898 99.09 13.60 -1.33
N GLU A 899 98.06 12.72 -1.31
CA GLU A 899 97.81 11.68 -0.27
C GLU A 899 97.84 10.17 -0.75
N PRO A 900 97.80 9.16 0.16
CA PRO A 900 97.87 7.71 -0.17
C PRO A 900 96.61 6.85 0.20
N PRO A 901 96.50 5.58 -0.27
CA PRO A 901 95.27 4.77 -0.18
C PRO A 901 95.03 4.05 1.16
N VAL A 902 93.75 3.88 1.54
CA VAL A 902 93.32 3.37 2.86
C VAL A 902 92.14 2.38 2.74
N MET A 903 92.06 1.38 3.63
CA MET A 903 90.87 0.51 3.78
C MET A 903 89.66 1.32 4.30
N HIS A 904 88.48 1.07 3.77
CA HIS A 904 87.27 1.81 4.16
C HIS A 904 86.84 1.50 5.60
N THR A 905 86.49 2.53 6.37
CA THR A 905 86.07 2.38 7.77
C THR A 905 84.61 1.94 7.88
N GLY A 906 84.34 0.85 8.60
CA GLY A 906 82.97 0.38 8.87
C GLY A 906 82.55 -0.86 8.08
N LEU A 907 83.48 -1.54 7.41
CA LEU A 907 83.25 -2.85 6.78
C LEU A 907 82.70 -3.88 7.76
N VAL A 908 81.84 -4.77 7.26
CA VAL A 908 81.20 -5.83 8.03
C VAL A 908 82.19 -7.00 8.21
N PRO A 909 82.58 -7.37 9.45
CA PRO A 909 83.59 -8.41 9.70
C PRO A 909 83.00 -9.83 9.81
N VAL A 910 81.70 -10.01 9.55
CA VAL A 910 81.01 -11.31 9.56
C VAL A 910 80.04 -11.39 8.39
N LEU A 911 80.28 -12.34 7.49
CA LEU A 911 79.41 -12.67 6.36
C LEU A 911 78.53 -13.87 6.72
N HIS A 912 77.23 -13.77 6.49
CA HIS A 912 76.29 -14.89 6.69
C HIS A 912 76.02 -15.63 5.38
N CYS A 913 76.03 -16.96 5.44
CA CYS A 913 75.75 -17.84 4.31
C CYS A 913 74.67 -18.84 4.75
N LEU A 914 73.64 -19.06 3.94
CA LEU A 914 72.71 -20.19 4.19
C LEU A 914 73.41 -21.50 3.79
N GLU A 915 73.04 -22.60 4.43
CA GLU A 915 73.68 -23.87 4.13
C GLU A 915 73.46 -24.32 2.67
N GLY A 916 74.52 -24.80 2.02
CA GLY A 916 74.50 -25.26 0.63
C GLY A 916 74.53 -24.13 -0.40
N GLU A 917 74.27 -22.89 0.02
CA GLU A 917 74.15 -21.72 -0.85
C GLU A 917 75.48 -21.01 -1.17
N GLU A 918 75.42 -20.03 -2.06
CA GLU A 918 76.55 -19.22 -2.53
C GLU A 918 76.23 -17.72 -2.38
N VAL A 919 77.08 -16.98 -1.67
CA VAL A 919 76.90 -15.56 -1.30
C VAL A 919 78.00 -14.70 -1.92
N VAL A 920 77.66 -13.47 -2.30
CA VAL A 920 78.59 -12.50 -2.91
C VAL A 920 79.47 -11.84 -1.85
N LEU A 921 80.78 -11.77 -2.09
CA LEU A 921 81.71 -10.91 -1.37
C LEU A 921 81.61 -9.50 -1.96
N SER A 922 80.66 -8.72 -1.44
CA SER A 922 80.39 -7.34 -1.86
C SER A 922 81.32 -6.32 -1.16
N SER A 923 81.22 -5.05 -1.58
CA SER A 923 81.95 -3.93 -0.97
C SER A 923 81.53 -3.60 0.47
N GLU A 924 80.44 -4.19 0.99
CA GLU A 924 80.10 -4.07 2.42
C GLU A 924 81.06 -4.88 3.32
N TYR A 925 81.71 -5.92 2.77
CA TYR A 925 82.68 -6.76 3.48
C TYR A 925 84.14 -6.34 3.19
N ILE A 926 84.43 -5.85 1.98
CA ILE A 926 85.79 -5.47 1.53
C ILE A 926 85.76 -4.26 0.57
N TYR A 927 86.23 -3.09 1.00
CA TYR A 927 86.35 -1.86 0.19
C TYR A 927 87.51 -0.98 0.68
N ALA A 928 88.10 -0.18 -0.20
CA ALA A 928 89.22 0.74 0.06
C ALA A 928 89.09 2.02 -0.79
N THR A 929 89.75 3.11 -0.41
CA THR A 929 89.64 4.42 -1.06
C THR A 929 90.96 5.18 -1.10
N ASP A 930 91.13 6.07 -2.08
CA ASP A 930 92.24 7.01 -2.21
C ASP A 930 91.71 8.45 -2.35
N ALA A 931 92.45 9.47 -1.89
CA ALA A 931 91.96 10.85 -1.89
C ALA A 931 92.04 11.51 -3.27
N ASP A 932 93.10 11.21 -4.04
CA ASP A 932 93.45 11.90 -5.27
C ASP A 932 93.41 11.01 -6.53
N SER A 933 93.26 9.70 -6.32
CA SER A 933 93.28 8.67 -7.36
C SER A 933 91.89 8.05 -7.60
N ASP A 934 91.81 7.04 -8.45
CA ASP A 934 90.56 6.36 -8.82
C ASP A 934 90.44 4.99 -8.12
N ASP A 935 89.65 4.96 -7.04
CA ASP A 935 89.26 3.78 -6.24
C ASP A 935 89.01 2.50 -7.06
N MET A 936 88.45 2.63 -8.26
CA MET A 936 88.04 1.47 -9.08
C MET A 936 89.22 0.59 -9.49
N LYS A 937 90.44 1.11 -9.42
CA LYS A 937 91.69 0.44 -9.81
C LYS A 937 92.38 -0.35 -8.70
N LEU A 938 91.97 -0.19 -7.44
CA LEU A 938 92.60 -0.88 -6.29
C LEU A 938 92.45 -2.42 -6.39
N MET A 939 93.40 -3.18 -5.85
CA MET A 939 93.52 -4.63 -6.01
C MET A 939 93.53 -5.41 -4.69
N PHE A 940 92.73 -6.47 -4.58
CA PHE A 940 92.62 -7.37 -3.42
C PHE A 940 93.28 -8.75 -3.64
N MET A 941 93.90 -9.32 -2.60
CA MET A 941 94.55 -10.65 -2.63
C MET A 941 94.27 -11.47 -1.36
N LEU A 942 93.91 -12.75 -1.48
CA LEU A 942 93.73 -13.71 -0.38
C LEU A 942 95.07 -14.22 0.16
N ALA A 943 95.21 -14.30 1.48
CA ALA A 943 96.44 -14.82 2.11
C ALA A 943 96.48 -16.36 2.24
N ARG A 944 95.32 -17.03 2.35
CA ARG A 944 95.19 -18.50 2.55
C ARG A 944 93.85 -19.03 1.98
N PRO A 945 93.74 -20.32 1.62
CA PRO A 945 92.50 -20.92 1.16
C PRO A 945 91.54 -21.33 2.32
N PRO A 946 90.21 -21.36 2.06
CA PRO A 946 89.16 -21.77 3.01
C PRO A 946 89.10 -23.28 3.35
N TYR A 947 88.25 -23.65 4.33
CA TYR A 947 88.10 -24.98 4.93
C TYR A 947 86.74 -25.69 4.66
N HIS A 948 85.60 -25.04 4.89
CA HIS A 948 84.24 -25.61 4.73
C HIS A 948 83.54 -25.16 3.44
N GLY A 949 84.16 -24.22 2.72
CA GLY A 949 83.66 -23.67 1.46
C GLY A 949 84.79 -23.22 0.54
N ILE A 950 84.45 -22.44 -0.49
CA ILE A 950 85.39 -21.96 -1.52
C ILE A 950 85.06 -20.54 -1.98
N VAL A 951 86.09 -19.70 -2.15
CA VAL A 951 85.98 -18.38 -2.79
C VAL A 951 86.17 -18.51 -4.31
N ARG A 952 85.34 -17.79 -5.07
CA ARG A 952 85.25 -17.84 -6.53
C ARG A 952 85.14 -16.44 -7.13
N LYS A 953 85.54 -16.29 -8.39
CA LYS A 953 85.20 -15.19 -9.28
C LYS A 953 84.52 -15.74 -10.53
N ALA A 954 83.32 -15.26 -10.85
CA ALA A 954 82.50 -15.74 -11.97
C ALA A 954 82.38 -17.29 -12.02
N GLY A 955 82.22 -17.93 -10.85
CA GLY A 955 82.10 -19.39 -10.68
C GLY A 955 83.41 -20.18 -10.65
N VAL A 956 84.57 -19.57 -10.93
CA VAL A 956 85.90 -20.22 -10.90
C VAL A 956 86.64 -19.86 -9.61
N ALA A 957 87.30 -20.81 -8.94
CA ALA A 957 88.06 -20.53 -7.72
C ALA A 957 89.29 -19.64 -7.99
N VAL A 958 89.55 -18.62 -7.15
CA VAL A 958 90.62 -17.62 -7.34
C VAL A 958 91.32 -17.22 -6.04
N ASP A 959 92.52 -16.62 -6.16
CA ASP A 959 93.32 -16.06 -5.05
C ASP A 959 93.35 -14.52 -5.03
N ARG A 960 92.88 -13.83 -6.08
CA ARG A 960 92.95 -12.36 -6.23
C ARG A 960 91.87 -11.80 -7.16
N PHE A 961 91.53 -10.53 -6.97
CA PHE A 961 90.52 -9.80 -7.75
C PHE A 961 90.67 -8.28 -7.54
N SER A 962 90.07 -7.45 -8.40
CA SER A 962 90.10 -5.99 -8.25
C SER A 962 88.93 -5.47 -7.40
N GLN A 963 89.00 -4.22 -6.95
CA GLN A 963 87.88 -3.52 -6.34
C GLN A 963 86.69 -3.43 -7.32
N ALA A 964 86.93 -3.17 -8.61
CA ALA A 964 85.90 -3.23 -9.63
C ALA A 964 85.22 -4.61 -9.74
N ASP A 965 85.92 -5.73 -9.48
CA ASP A 965 85.32 -7.07 -9.46
C ASP A 965 84.36 -7.27 -8.27
N VAL A 966 84.73 -6.71 -7.10
CA VAL A 966 83.92 -6.72 -5.87
C VAL A 966 82.65 -5.89 -6.06
N ILE A 967 82.78 -4.66 -6.55
CA ILE A 967 81.66 -3.76 -6.85
C ILE A 967 80.74 -4.36 -7.93
N SER A 968 81.30 -5.08 -8.90
CA SER A 968 80.55 -5.82 -9.93
C SER A 968 79.87 -7.09 -9.40
N GLY A 969 80.02 -7.43 -8.11
CA GLY A 969 79.43 -8.62 -7.49
C GLY A 969 79.94 -9.95 -8.07
N LEU A 970 81.10 -9.94 -8.74
CA LEU A 970 81.61 -11.11 -9.46
C LEU A 970 82.29 -12.14 -8.54
N VAL A 971 82.56 -11.77 -7.29
CA VAL A 971 83.28 -12.59 -6.30
C VAL A 971 82.29 -13.22 -5.32
N THR A 972 82.37 -14.53 -5.11
CA THR A 972 81.43 -15.29 -4.26
C THR A 972 82.16 -16.24 -3.30
N TYR A 973 81.49 -16.62 -2.22
CA TYR A 973 81.83 -17.75 -1.35
C TYR A 973 80.69 -18.77 -1.34
N LYS A 974 81.00 -20.07 -1.47
CA LYS A 974 80.01 -21.17 -1.43
C LYS A 974 80.26 -22.13 -0.26
N HIS A 975 79.22 -22.47 0.51
CA HIS A 975 79.27 -23.55 1.51
C HIS A 975 79.13 -24.94 0.84
N THR A 976 79.88 -25.93 1.31
CA THR A 976 79.89 -27.28 0.69
C THR A 976 79.95 -28.48 1.65
N SER A 977 79.73 -28.34 2.97
CA SER A 977 79.90 -29.48 3.91
C SER A 977 78.65 -30.33 4.19
N GLY A 978 77.45 -29.86 3.87
CA GLY A 978 76.17 -30.56 4.10
C GLY A 978 75.55 -30.35 5.50
N GLU A 979 74.41 -31.01 5.72
CA GLU A 979 73.39 -30.69 6.74
C GLU A 979 73.95 -30.42 8.15
N ILE A 980 73.68 -29.22 8.68
CA ILE A 980 74.14 -28.76 10.00
C ILE A 980 73.05 -28.81 11.09
N GLY A 981 71.77 -28.95 10.72
CA GLY A 981 70.63 -28.93 11.64
C GLY A 981 70.53 -27.63 12.45
N LEU A 982 69.83 -27.63 13.59
CA LEU A 982 69.40 -26.44 14.33
C LEU A 982 70.48 -25.42 14.81
N THR A 983 71.77 -25.56 14.51
CA THR A 983 72.86 -24.71 15.03
C THR A 983 73.89 -24.24 13.98
N PRO A 984 74.19 -22.92 13.88
CA PRO A 984 75.20 -22.36 12.96
C PRO A 984 76.65 -22.86 13.12
N SER A 985 77.43 -22.74 12.03
CA SER A 985 78.87 -23.08 11.93
C SER A 985 79.73 -21.87 11.46
N ILE A 986 81.05 -21.82 11.72
CA ILE A 986 81.88 -20.59 11.55
C ILE A 986 83.28 -20.84 10.94
N GLU A 987 83.78 -19.89 10.12
CA GLU A 987 85.08 -19.87 9.41
C GLU A 987 85.68 -18.43 9.29
N ILE A 988 86.92 -18.26 8.79
CA ILE A 988 87.62 -16.97 8.59
C ILE A 988 88.43 -16.92 7.26
N LEU A 989 88.44 -15.78 6.57
CA LEU A 989 89.26 -15.40 5.40
C LEU A 989 90.16 -14.17 5.70
N THR A 990 91.24 -13.97 4.91
CA THR A 990 92.21 -12.86 5.09
C THR A 990 92.62 -12.23 3.74
N PHE A 991 92.66 -10.89 3.65
CA PHE A 991 92.89 -10.09 2.42
C PHE A 991 93.99 -9.01 2.57
N ILE A 992 94.55 -8.52 1.44
CA ILE A 992 95.58 -7.44 1.34
C ILE A 992 95.28 -6.52 0.15
N VAL A 993 95.57 -5.20 0.22
CA VAL A 993 95.23 -4.18 -0.83
C VAL A 993 96.41 -3.33 -1.36
N SER A 994 96.38 -2.90 -2.63
CA SER A 994 97.32 -1.95 -3.27
C SER A 994 96.70 -1.16 -4.46
N ASP A 995 97.31 0.00 -4.75
CA ASP A 995 97.09 1.01 -5.82
C ASP A 995 97.82 0.77 -7.14
N SER A 996 98.90 -0.02 -7.13
CA SER A 996 99.71 -0.49 -8.26
C SER A 996 100.74 0.45 -8.92
N GLU A 997 100.92 1.70 -8.48
CA GLU A 997 101.98 2.57 -9.04
C GLU A 997 103.40 2.27 -8.50
N ALA A 998 103.50 1.51 -7.39
CA ALA A 998 104.76 0.96 -6.87
C ALA A 998 105.24 -0.29 -7.66
N GLY A 999 105.85 -0.06 -8.83
CA GLY A 999 106.20 -1.10 -9.80
C GLY A 999 107.20 -2.19 -9.35
N LEU A 1000 106.78 -3.45 -9.45
CA LEU A 1000 107.60 -4.64 -9.15
C LEU A 1000 108.30 -5.23 -10.40
N ASP A 1001 109.14 -4.45 -11.10
CA ASP A 1001 110.01 -4.98 -12.16
C ASP A 1001 111.39 -4.29 -12.23
N VAL A 1002 112.09 -4.23 -11.10
CA VAL A 1002 113.49 -3.77 -11.04
C VAL A 1002 114.44 -4.95 -11.27
N LYS A 1003 114.73 -5.22 -12.54
CA LYS A 1003 115.82 -6.14 -12.91
C LYS A 1003 116.72 -5.64 -14.05
N ASP A 1004 117.01 -4.34 -14.06
CA ASP A 1004 118.17 -3.82 -14.79
C ASP A 1004 118.86 -2.70 -14.00
N CYS A 1005 120.20 -2.68 -14.03
CA CYS A 1005 121.03 -1.89 -13.12
C CYS A 1005 122.09 -1.08 -13.87
N CYS A 1006 121.70 0.01 -14.53
CA CYS A 1006 122.63 1.01 -15.09
C CYS A 1006 121.90 2.30 -15.50
N TYR A 1007 121.96 3.36 -14.67
CA TYR A 1007 121.65 4.73 -15.12
C TYR A 1007 122.39 5.77 -14.26
N ASP A 1008 123.39 6.44 -14.84
CA ASP A 1008 124.10 7.55 -14.21
C ASP A 1008 123.34 8.86 -14.43
N GLY A 1009 122.54 9.27 -13.44
CA GLY A 1009 121.81 10.54 -13.43
C GLY A 1009 121.72 11.13 -12.01
N PRO A 1010 121.63 12.46 -11.85
CA PRO A 1010 121.57 13.10 -10.54
C PRO A 1010 120.25 12.79 -9.83
N LEU A 1011 120.34 12.29 -8.59
CA LEU A 1011 119.19 11.96 -7.76
C LEU A 1011 118.38 13.22 -7.36
N PRO A 1012 117.04 13.19 -7.49
CA PRO A 1012 116.13 14.09 -6.78
C PRO A 1012 116.23 13.93 -5.23
N PRO A 1013 115.64 14.83 -4.43
CA PRO A 1013 115.65 14.73 -2.96
C PRO A 1013 114.92 13.46 -2.46
N PRO A 1014 115.23 12.98 -1.24
CA PRO A 1014 114.67 11.73 -0.74
C PRO A 1014 113.17 11.84 -0.43
N ALA A 1015 112.36 11.09 -1.16
CA ALA A 1015 111.00 10.76 -0.75
C ALA A 1015 111.02 9.89 0.54
N PRO A 1016 110.00 9.97 1.40
CA PRO A 1016 109.87 9.08 2.55
C PRO A 1016 109.78 7.59 2.14
N LEU A 1017 110.17 6.69 3.05
CA LEU A 1017 109.79 5.29 2.92
C LEU A 1017 108.30 5.18 3.28
N HIS A 1018 107.48 4.68 2.36
CA HIS A 1018 106.09 4.33 2.67
C HIS A 1018 106.02 2.99 3.42
N ASP A 1019 105.03 2.89 4.30
CA ASP A 1019 104.78 1.77 5.21
C ASP A 1019 104.12 0.55 4.50
N PRO A 1020 104.08 -0.64 5.12
CA PRO A 1020 103.56 -1.86 4.47
C PRO A 1020 102.05 -1.82 4.19
N TYR A 1021 101.66 -2.39 3.05
CA TYR A 1021 100.29 -2.50 2.54
C TYR A 1021 99.26 -3.01 3.58
N PRO A 1022 98.02 -2.47 3.58
CA PRO A 1022 96.98 -2.83 4.55
C PRO A 1022 96.45 -4.26 4.38
N VAL A 1023 96.00 -4.86 5.50
CA VAL A 1023 95.56 -6.25 5.64
C VAL A 1023 94.24 -6.30 6.41
N TYR A 1024 93.33 -7.22 6.07
CA TYR A 1024 91.98 -7.32 6.65
C TYR A 1024 91.50 -8.78 6.80
N ASP A 1025 90.76 -9.10 7.87
CA ASP A 1025 90.18 -10.43 8.14
C ASP A 1025 88.64 -10.38 8.11
N LEU A 1026 88.01 -11.43 7.56
CA LEU A 1026 86.56 -11.56 7.42
C LEU A 1026 86.07 -12.93 7.92
N ASN A 1027 85.18 -12.95 8.91
CA ASN A 1027 84.55 -14.20 9.37
C ASN A 1027 83.37 -14.59 8.47
N ILE A 1028 83.07 -15.89 8.41
CA ILE A 1028 81.91 -16.45 7.71
C ILE A 1028 81.11 -17.31 8.68
N THR A 1029 79.79 -17.14 8.73
CA THR A 1029 78.87 -17.93 9.56
C THR A 1029 77.82 -18.61 8.67
N VAL A 1030 77.80 -19.94 8.67
CA VAL A 1030 76.81 -20.76 7.97
C VAL A 1030 75.57 -20.94 8.85
N LEU A 1031 74.39 -20.64 8.32
CA LEU A 1031 73.10 -20.70 9.00
C LEU A 1031 72.23 -21.85 8.46
N PRO A 1032 71.43 -22.52 9.30
CA PRO A 1032 70.61 -23.66 8.90
C PRO A 1032 69.32 -23.25 8.19
N VAL A 1033 68.70 -24.23 7.52
CA VAL A 1033 67.49 -24.05 6.69
C VAL A 1033 66.57 -25.24 6.87
N ASP A 1034 65.29 -25.01 7.19
CA ASP A 1034 64.23 -26.03 7.19
C ASP A 1034 64.06 -26.61 5.78
N ASN A 1035 64.52 -27.84 5.58
CA ASN A 1035 64.56 -28.51 4.28
C ASN A 1035 64.23 -30.01 4.33
N GLN A 1036 64.11 -30.59 5.53
CA GLN A 1036 63.68 -31.97 5.73
C GLN A 1036 62.17 -32.08 6.02
N PRO A 1037 61.49 -33.18 5.63
CA PRO A 1037 60.07 -33.37 5.88
C PRO A 1037 59.78 -34.23 7.13
N PRO A 1038 58.68 -33.95 7.86
CA PRO A 1038 58.42 -34.58 9.16
C PRO A 1038 58.01 -36.04 9.04
N SER A 1039 58.49 -36.83 10.01
CA SER A 1039 58.28 -38.27 10.11
C SER A 1039 57.23 -38.61 11.17
N ILE A 1040 56.46 -39.69 10.94
CA ILE A 1040 55.35 -40.14 11.81
C ILE A 1040 55.45 -41.64 12.11
N GLU A 1041 55.29 -42.01 13.38
CA GLU A 1041 55.29 -43.40 13.85
C GLU A 1041 54.09 -43.73 14.74
N THR A 1042 53.58 -44.96 14.64
CA THR A 1042 52.50 -45.49 15.50
C THR A 1042 53.06 -46.51 16.49
N GLY A 1043 52.66 -46.38 17.76
CA GLY A 1043 53.21 -47.14 18.88
C GLY A 1043 52.32 -48.31 19.33
N ALA A 1044 51.96 -48.30 20.61
CA ALA A 1044 51.14 -49.33 21.22
C ALA A 1044 49.69 -49.33 20.70
N ARG A 1045 49.08 -50.52 20.67
CA ARG A 1045 47.68 -50.71 20.25
C ARG A 1045 46.74 -49.96 21.17
N PHE A 1046 45.86 -49.16 20.58
CA PHE A 1046 44.84 -48.42 21.30
C PHE A 1046 43.54 -49.24 21.44
N VAL A 1047 42.98 -49.27 22.65
CA VAL A 1047 41.81 -50.08 23.02
C VAL A 1047 40.86 -49.22 23.85
N VAL A 1048 39.56 -49.34 23.60
CA VAL A 1048 38.49 -48.65 24.35
C VAL A 1048 37.34 -49.64 24.62
N GLU A 1049 36.63 -49.44 25.73
CA GLU A 1049 35.39 -50.18 26.00
C GLU A 1049 34.22 -49.53 25.26
N GLU A 1050 33.21 -50.33 24.90
CA GLU A 1050 31.98 -49.85 24.27
C GLU A 1050 31.27 -48.74 25.09
N GLY A 1051 30.73 -47.72 24.40
CA GLY A 1051 30.09 -46.55 25.02
C GLY A 1051 31.03 -45.65 25.85
N SER A 1052 32.34 -45.86 25.79
CA SER A 1052 33.33 -45.19 26.64
C SER A 1052 34.33 -44.30 25.87
N SER A 1053 35.13 -43.54 26.61
CA SER A 1053 36.16 -42.61 26.09
C SER A 1053 37.55 -42.92 26.64
N ALA A 1054 38.58 -42.87 25.82
CA ALA A 1054 39.97 -43.13 26.21
C ALA A 1054 40.95 -42.10 25.62
N ALA A 1055 42.01 -41.77 26.39
CA ALA A 1055 42.98 -40.75 26.02
C ALA A 1055 44.09 -41.27 25.08
N LEU A 1056 44.30 -40.56 23.97
CA LEU A 1056 45.43 -40.75 23.06
C LEU A 1056 46.69 -40.09 23.64
N THR A 1057 47.85 -40.72 23.43
CA THR A 1057 49.12 -40.35 24.07
C THR A 1057 50.28 -40.55 23.11
N THR A 1058 51.46 -40.02 23.44
CA THR A 1058 52.69 -40.23 22.67
C THR A 1058 53.15 -41.70 22.61
N ASN A 1059 52.63 -42.58 23.49
CA ASN A 1059 52.87 -44.02 23.41
C ASN A 1059 52.04 -44.69 22.29
N HIS A 1060 51.03 -44.01 21.75
CA HIS A 1060 50.17 -44.48 20.67
C HIS A 1060 50.55 -43.85 19.33
N LEU A 1061 50.91 -42.57 19.31
CA LEU A 1061 51.22 -41.80 18.11
C LEU A 1061 52.30 -40.75 18.38
N PHE A 1062 53.37 -40.73 17.57
CA PHE A 1062 54.53 -39.87 17.75
C PHE A 1062 55.07 -39.35 16.41
N ALA A 1063 55.83 -38.26 16.44
CA ALA A 1063 56.39 -37.62 15.26
C ALA A 1063 57.71 -36.90 15.57
N THR A 1064 58.59 -36.82 14.58
CA THR A 1064 59.92 -36.20 14.67
C THR A 1064 60.31 -35.51 13.37
N ASP A 1065 61.08 -34.43 13.50
CA ASP A 1065 61.69 -33.72 12.39
C ASP A 1065 63.10 -33.22 12.79
N PRO A 1066 64.07 -33.06 11.87
CA PRO A 1066 65.39 -32.51 12.18
C PRO A 1066 65.41 -30.99 12.40
N ASP A 1067 64.51 -30.27 11.72
CA ASP A 1067 64.54 -28.81 11.54
C ASP A 1067 63.43 -28.11 12.33
N THR A 1068 62.29 -28.79 12.54
CA THR A 1068 61.15 -28.30 13.35
C THR A 1068 61.12 -28.90 14.76
N THR A 1069 60.73 -28.10 15.76
CA THR A 1069 60.60 -28.55 17.15
C THR A 1069 59.36 -29.43 17.38
N ALA A 1070 59.52 -30.48 18.19
CA ALA A 1070 58.49 -31.49 18.42
C ALA A 1070 57.28 -31.03 19.27
N ASP A 1071 57.12 -29.74 19.60
CA ASP A 1071 55.88 -29.19 20.18
C ASP A 1071 55.03 -28.42 19.16
N ASP A 1072 55.60 -28.04 18.01
CA ASP A 1072 54.93 -27.26 16.97
C ASP A 1072 54.26 -28.15 15.90
N LEU A 1073 54.73 -29.40 15.75
CA LEU A 1073 54.15 -30.42 14.86
C LEU A 1073 52.65 -30.66 15.12
N GLU A 1074 51.83 -30.55 14.08
CA GLU A 1074 50.38 -30.78 14.09
C GLU A 1074 49.98 -32.06 13.36
N PHE A 1075 49.10 -32.86 13.99
CA PHE A 1075 48.42 -33.99 13.38
C PHE A 1075 47.08 -33.55 12.80
N VAL A 1076 46.82 -33.88 11.53
CA VAL A 1076 45.58 -33.53 10.81
C VAL A 1076 44.83 -34.79 10.38
N LEU A 1077 43.55 -34.89 10.70
CA LEU A 1077 42.68 -36.01 10.33
C LEU A 1077 42.20 -35.87 8.88
N VAL A 1078 42.58 -36.83 8.03
CA VAL A 1078 42.14 -36.95 6.63
C VAL A 1078 40.76 -37.62 6.56
N SER A 1079 40.50 -38.59 7.43
CA SER A 1079 39.18 -39.21 7.60
C SER A 1079 38.85 -39.38 9.09
N PRO A 1080 37.64 -38.99 9.53
CA PRO A 1080 37.20 -39.19 10.91
C PRO A 1080 36.81 -40.66 11.17
N PRO A 1081 36.69 -41.08 12.45
CA PRO A 1081 36.22 -42.42 12.79
C PRO A 1081 34.74 -42.64 12.44
N GLN A 1082 34.31 -43.91 12.35
CA GLN A 1082 32.97 -44.28 11.90
C GLN A 1082 31.99 -44.53 13.05
N PHE A 1083 32.48 -45.05 14.18
CA PHE A 1083 31.72 -45.45 15.37
C PHE A 1083 31.97 -44.54 16.59
N GLY A 1084 32.97 -43.66 16.49
CA GLY A 1084 33.29 -42.64 17.49
C GLY A 1084 33.78 -41.34 16.87
N TYR A 1085 34.38 -40.48 17.69
CA TYR A 1085 35.05 -39.24 17.27
C TYR A 1085 36.27 -38.94 18.13
N ILE A 1086 37.13 -38.04 17.64
CA ILE A 1086 38.24 -37.47 18.41
C ILE A 1086 37.78 -36.14 19.01
N GLU A 1087 38.07 -35.90 20.29
CA GLU A 1087 37.84 -34.62 20.98
C GLU A 1087 39.13 -34.09 21.64
N ASN A 1088 39.14 -32.79 21.98
CA ASN A 1088 40.14 -32.19 22.87
C ASN A 1088 39.41 -31.62 24.08
N ILE A 1089 39.75 -32.06 25.28
CA ILE A 1089 39.04 -31.66 26.51
C ILE A 1089 39.37 -30.23 26.96
N LEU A 1090 40.41 -29.60 26.40
CA LEU A 1090 40.71 -28.19 26.69
C LEU A 1090 39.58 -27.27 26.20
N PRO A 1091 39.23 -26.22 26.97
CA PRO A 1091 38.25 -25.23 26.53
C PRO A 1091 38.78 -24.42 25.34
N SER A 1092 37.88 -23.99 24.45
CA SER A 1092 38.21 -23.06 23.37
C SER A 1092 38.73 -21.71 23.93
N PRO A 1093 39.74 -21.07 23.32
CA PRO A 1093 40.26 -19.79 23.80
C PRO A 1093 39.15 -18.74 23.98
N GLY A 1094 39.03 -18.20 25.21
CA GLY A 1094 37.98 -17.25 25.59
C GLY A 1094 36.72 -17.86 26.21
N PHE A 1095 36.63 -19.19 26.35
CA PHE A 1095 35.53 -19.88 27.04
C PHE A 1095 36.01 -20.58 28.31
N GLU A 1096 35.18 -20.62 29.35
CA GLU A 1096 35.48 -21.33 30.62
C GLU A 1096 34.99 -22.78 30.64
N LYS A 1097 34.23 -23.21 29.62
CA LYS A 1097 33.67 -24.57 29.53
C LYS A 1097 34.56 -25.46 28.67
N SER A 1098 34.91 -26.64 29.20
CA SER A 1098 35.59 -27.71 28.48
C SER A 1098 34.82 -28.13 27.22
N ASN A 1099 35.55 -28.49 26.17
CA ASN A 1099 35.03 -28.90 24.86
C ASN A 1099 34.64 -30.40 24.78
N ILE A 1100 34.49 -31.09 25.91
CA ILE A 1100 34.01 -32.49 25.95
C ILE A 1100 32.68 -32.62 25.17
N GLY A 1101 32.61 -33.61 24.29
CA GLY A 1101 31.48 -33.83 23.39
C GLY A 1101 31.58 -33.13 22.02
N ILE A 1102 32.71 -32.45 21.73
CA ILE A 1102 32.94 -31.75 20.46
C ILE A 1102 34.02 -32.45 19.64
N SER A 1103 33.66 -32.91 18.44
CA SER A 1103 34.58 -33.54 17.51
C SER A 1103 35.56 -32.55 16.87
N ILE A 1104 36.85 -32.86 16.87
CA ILE A 1104 37.93 -32.06 16.26
C ILE A 1104 38.50 -32.69 14.98
N ALA A 1105 39.16 -31.89 14.15
CA ALA A 1105 39.79 -32.31 12.89
C ALA A 1105 41.34 -32.30 12.92
N SER A 1106 41.97 -31.62 13.87
CA SER A 1106 43.43 -31.60 14.04
C SER A 1106 43.83 -31.36 15.50
N PHE A 1107 45.08 -31.71 15.85
CA PHE A 1107 45.66 -31.45 17.17
C PHE A 1107 47.19 -31.47 17.13
N GLN A 1108 47.84 -30.61 17.92
CA GLN A 1108 49.30 -30.55 18.03
C GLN A 1108 49.88 -31.65 18.96
N LEU A 1109 51.12 -32.08 18.69
CA LEU A 1109 51.82 -33.11 19.48
C LEU A 1109 51.94 -32.74 20.97
N LYS A 1110 52.02 -31.44 21.30
CA LYS A 1110 51.95 -30.97 22.70
C LYS A 1110 50.62 -31.29 23.41
N HIS A 1111 49.51 -31.41 22.69
CA HIS A 1111 48.22 -31.82 23.28
C HIS A 1111 48.16 -33.33 23.59
N LEU A 1112 48.84 -34.18 22.81
CA LEU A 1112 49.06 -35.59 23.13
C LEU A 1112 49.99 -35.77 24.34
N LYS A 1113 51.10 -35.01 24.40
CA LYS A 1113 52.02 -34.98 25.56
C LYS A 1113 51.28 -34.60 26.85
N ALA A 1114 50.30 -33.69 26.75
CA ALA A 1114 49.49 -33.22 27.86
C ALA A 1114 48.21 -34.05 28.13
N LEU A 1115 48.02 -35.20 27.46
CA LEU A 1115 46.89 -36.14 27.67
C LEU A 1115 45.48 -35.54 27.42
N ASN A 1116 45.36 -34.50 26.58
CA ASN A 1116 44.10 -33.78 26.39
C ASN A 1116 43.23 -34.28 25.23
N ILE A 1117 43.73 -35.22 24.42
CA ILE A 1117 43.04 -35.73 23.22
C ILE A 1117 42.41 -37.08 23.54
N ASN A 1118 41.10 -37.22 23.39
CA ASN A 1118 40.38 -38.48 23.59
C ASN A 1118 39.82 -39.02 22.27
N TYR A 1119 39.68 -40.34 22.16
CA TYR A 1119 38.68 -40.98 21.31
C TYR A 1119 37.45 -41.30 22.16
N VAL A 1120 36.25 -41.03 21.65
CA VAL A 1120 34.96 -41.32 22.29
C VAL A 1120 34.16 -42.28 21.41
N GLN A 1121 33.85 -43.48 21.91
CA GLN A 1121 32.93 -44.43 21.26
C GLN A 1121 31.49 -43.94 21.50
N ALA A 1122 30.71 -43.79 20.42
CA ALA A 1122 29.41 -43.10 20.48
C ALA A 1122 28.28 -43.77 19.69
N ARG A 1123 28.52 -44.92 19.06
CA ARG A 1123 27.58 -45.56 18.11
C ARG A 1123 27.55 -47.09 18.30
N HIS A 1124 26.94 -47.51 19.41
CA HIS A 1124 26.82 -48.91 19.84
C HIS A 1124 25.36 -49.44 19.90
N MET A 1125 24.35 -48.58 19.74
CA MET A 1125 22.95 -49.00 19.80
C MET A 1125 22.56 -49.79 18.54
N GLN A 1126 22.03 -51.00 18.73
CA GLN A 1126 21.65 -52.01 17.74
C GLN A 1126 22.80 -52.61 16.92
N MET A 1127 24.05 -52.46 17.38
CA MET A 1127 25.26 -52.99 16.73
C MET A 1127 26.46 -52.98 17.68
N GLU A 1128 27.15 -54.11 17.86
CA GLU A 1128 28.41 -54.24 18.62
C GLU A 1128 29.65 -54.07 17.69
N PRO A 1129 30.16 -52.84 17.42
CA PRO A 1129 31.42 -52.67 16.68
C PRO A 1129 32.63 -53.13 17.51
N THR A 1130 33.49 -53.94 16.91
CA THR A 1130 34.72 -54.46 17.55
C THR A 1130 36.00 -53.70 17.15
N ALA A 1131 35.91 -52.79 16.18
CA ALA A 1131 37.00 -51.92 15.76
C ALA A 1131 36.48 -50.67 15.03
N ASP A 1132 37.27 -49.60 15.08
CA ASP A 1132 37.09 -48.36 14.32
C ASP A 1132 38.47 -47.88 13.81
N HIS A 1133 38.51 -46.91 12.89
CA HIS A 1133 39.78 -46.39 12.36
C HIS A 1133 39.63 -44.98 11.78
N PHE A 1134 40.74 -44.24 11.73
CA PHE A 1134 40.84 -42.90 11.15
C PHE A 1134 42.21 -42.74 10.45
N VAL A 1135 42.31 -41.85 9.46
CA VAL A 1135 43.57 -41.60 8.72
C VAL A 1135 44.07 -40.19 9.03
N LEU A 1136 45.38 -40.02 9.20
CA LEU A 1136 45.99 -38.75 9.59
C LEU A 1136 47.42 -38.56 9.03
N TYR A 1137 47.90 -37.32 8.98
CA TYR A 1137 49.32 -36.99 8.69
C TYR A 1137 49.84 -35.94 9.68
N VAL A 1138 51.16 -35.74 9.71
CA VAL A 1138 51.85 -34.68 10.47
C VAL A 1138 52.31 -33.56 9.55
N THR A 1139 52.25 -32.33 10.01
CA THR A 1139 52.85 -31.17 9.35
C THR A 1139 53.46 -30.20 10.39
N ASP A 1140 54.56 -29.57 10.01
CA ASP A 1140 55.20 -28.41 10.64
C ASP A 1140 54.58 -27.07 10.16
N GLY A 1141 53.88 -27.08 9.01
CA GLY A 1141 53.29 -25.91 8.36
C GLY A 1141 53.85 -25.62 6.95
N LEU A 1142 55.03 -26.14 6.62
CA LEU A 1142 55.72 -26.08 5.33
C LEU A 1142 55.70 -27.46 4.62
N HIS A 1143 56.12 -28.49 5.34
CA HIS A 1143 56.25 -29.86 4.88
C HIS A 1143 55.18 -30.76 5.53
N ARG A 1144 54.97 -31.97 4.98
CA ARG A 1144 54.02 -32.94 5.54
C ARG A 1144 54.47 -34.38 5.38
N SER A 1145 54.15 -35.21 6.38
CA SER A 1145 54.41 -36.65 6.37
C SER A 1145 53.53 -37.37 5.34
N ALA A 1146 53.85 -38.64 5.10
CA ALA A 1146 52.89 -39.56 4.49
C ALA A 1146 51.64 -39.74 5.39
N GLU A 1147 50.51 -40.05 4.77
CA GLU A 1147 49.25 -40.35 5.46
C GLU A 1147 49.30 -41.75 6.10
N MET A 1148 48.87 -41.85 7.36
CA MET A 1148 48.98 -43.03 8.22
C MET A 1148 47.58 -43.42 8.75
N PRO A 1149 47.12 -44.68 8.56
CA PRO A 1149 45.90 -45.17 9.18
C PRO A 1149 46.14 -45.57 10.63
N PHE A 1150 45.32 -45.04 11.55
CA PHE A 1150 45.31 -45.37 12.96
C PHE A 1150 44.07 -46.21 13.29
N PHE A 1151 44.27 -47.30 14.05
CA PHE A 1151 43.22 -48.27 14.37
C PHE A 1151 42.86 -48.27 15.86
N VAL A 1152 41.57 -48.26 16.15
CA VAL A 1152 40.97 -48.34 17.48
C VAL A 1152 40.34 -49.72 17.63
N LEU A 1153 40.72 -50.46 18.67
CA LEU A 1153 40.04 -51.70 19.04
C LEU A 1153 38.95 -51.40 20.06
N ILE A 1154 37.74 -51.92 19.84
CA ILE A 1154 36.60 -51.73 20.74
C ILE A 1154 36.29 -53.08 21.40
N ASN A 1155 36.23 -53.10 22.73
CA ASN A 1155 35.75 -54.24 23.49
C ASN A 1155 34.20 -54.14 23.60
N PRO A 1156 33.43 -55.03 22.94
CA PRO A 1156 31.98 -54.95 22.94
C PRO A 1156 31.38 -55.41 24.26
N THR A 1157 30.27 -54.79 24.66
CA THR A 1157 29.55 -55.08 25.90
C THR A 1157 28.08 -55.32 25.59
N ASN A 1158 27.67 -56.59 25.56
CA ASN A 1158 26.28 -57.01 25.32
C ASN A 1158 25.33 -56.53 26.44
N ASP A 1159 24.86 -55.29 26.33
CA ASP A 1159 23.91 -54.63 27.22
C ASP A 1159 22.47 -54.55 26.65
N GLU A 1160 22.29 -54.99 25.40
CA GLU A 1160 21.03 -54.92 24.68
C GLU A 1160 20.03 -56.04 25.04
N VAL A 1161 18.74 -55.75 24.86
CA VAL A 1161 17.66 -56.72 25.14
C VAL A 1161 17.41 -57.58 23.90
N PRO A 1162 17.60 -58.93 23.96
CA PRO A 1162 17.56 -59.78 22.77
C PRO A 1162 16.15 -59.88 22.14
N GLU A 1163 16.00 -59.35 20.92
CA GLU A 1163 14.72 -59.33 20.20
C GLU A 1163 14.49 -60.61 19.36
N PHE A 1164 13.34 -61.28 19.56
CA PHE A 1164 13.02 -62.54 18.87
C PHE A 1164 12.01 -62.34 17.73
N ILE A 1165 12.50 -62.34 16.48
CA ILE A 1165 11.69 -62.06 15.28
C ILE A 1165 11.36 -63.37 14.52
N ALA A 1166 10.19 -63.94 14.77
CA ALA A 1166 9.67 -65.09 14.01
C ALA A 1166 8.93 -64.63 12.73
N ARG A 1167 9.32 -65.14 11.55
CA ARG A 1167 8.62 -64.91 10.27
C ARG A 1167 8.44 -66.22 9.50
N ASN A 1168 7.26 -66.39 8.88
CA ASN A 1168 6.87 -67.51 8.00
C ASN A 1168 7.04 -68.94 8.56
N PHE A 1169 6.06 -69.40 9.33
CA PHE A 1169 5.80 -70.83 9.54
C PHE A 1169 4.46 -71.24 8.92
N THR A 1170 4.44 -72.31 8.13
CA THR A 1170 3.21 -72.91 7.58
C THR A 1170 3.16 -74.41 7.86
N VAL A 1171 2.06 -74.87 8.47
CA VAL A 1171 1.77 -76.29 8.75
C VAL A 1171 0.37 -76.60 8.25
N ARG A 1172 0.16 -77.81 7.71
CA ARG A 1172 -1.02 -78.16 6.91
C ARG A 1172 -2.03 -79.03 7.68
N LYS A 1173 -3.29 -78.59 7.66
CA LYS A 1173 -4.52 -79.40 7.45
C LYS A 1173 -4.76 -80.61 8.38
N GLU A 1174 -5.81 -80.55 9.22
CA GLU A 1174 -6.97 -81.45 9.06
C GLU A 1174 -8.27 -80.95 9.73
N SER A 1175 -9.30 -81.80 9.84
CA SER A 1175 -10.72 -81.39 9.74
C SER A 1175 -11.58 -81.56 11.00
N LYS A 1176 -12.77 -80.91 10.95
CA LYS A 1176 -14.07 -81.19 11.61
C LYS A 1176 -14.48 -80.47 12.91
N CYS A 1177 -15.81 -80.35 13.01
CA CYS A 1177 -16.67 -80.15 14.19
C CYS A 1177 -16.89 -78.73 14.76
N LEU A 1178 -17.97 -78.11 14.25
CA LEU A 1178 -19.20 -77.78 15.00
C LEU A 1178 -19.06 -77.25 16.45
N GLY A 1179 -19.50 -76.02 16.68
CA GLY A 1179 -19.86 -75.50 18.01
C GLY A 1179 -19.93 -73.97 18.05
N GLY A 1180 -21.13 -73.41 18.17
CA GLY A 1180 -21.32 -71.95 18.23
C GLY A 1180 -21.17 -71.37 19.64
N GLY A 1181 -20.93 -70.06 19.73
CA GLY A 1181 -21.00 -69.31 20.99
C GLY A 1181 -20.11 -68.07 21.03
N ASN A 1182 -20.67 -66.90 20.70
CA ASN A 1182 -20.03 -65.63 21.07
C ASN A 1182 -20.11 -65.43 22.59
N LYS A 1183 -18.99 -65.05 23.21
CA LYS A 1183 -18.96 -64.37 24.51
C LYS A 1183 -17.85 -63.32 24.50
N GLU A 1184 -18.14 -62.15 25.08
CA GLU A 1184 -17.20 -61.05 25.22
C GLU A 1184 -16.21 -61.32 26.36
N ILE A 1185 -15.01 -60.73 26.29
CA ILE A 1185 -14.29 -60.20 27.46
C ILE A 1185 -13.65 -58.86 27.04
N HIS A 1186 -13.93 -57.80 27.80
CA HIS A 1186 -13.26 -56.49 27.68
C HIS A 1186 -11.87 -56.52 28.34
N LEU A 1187 -10.95 -55.69 27.83
CA LEU A 1187 -9.78 -55.25 28.59
C LEU A 1187 -9.81 -53.73 28.76
N TYR A 1188 -10.07 -53.25 29.98
CA TYR A 1188 -9.81 -51.86 30.38
C TYR A 1188 -8.31 -51.74 30.69
N ALA A 1189 -7.51 -50.91 30.01
CA ALA A 1189 -7.51 -49.44 29.94
C ALA A 1189 -6.80 -48.77 31.13
N LYS A 1190 -5.63 -48.17 30.85
CA LYS A 1190 -5.17 -46.83 31.26
C LYS A 1190 -3.67 -46.64 31.03
N ILE A 1191 -3.30 -45.63 30.24
CA ILE A 1191 -2.47 -44.51 30.72
C ILE A 1191 -2.60 -43.31 29.75
N LEU A 1192 -2.97 -42.17 30.32
CA LEU A 1192 -2.81 -40.79 29.85
C LEU A 1192 -2.85 -40.49 28.34
N ALA A 1193 -4.05 -40.21 27.82
CA ALA A 1193 -4.24 -39.25 26.74
C ALA A 1193 -4.61 -37.88 27.34
N TRP A 1194 -3.60 -37.10 27.74
CA TRP A 1194 -3.75 -35.74 28.29
C TRP A 1194 -2.49 -34.92 27.96
N PHE A 1195 -2.34 -34.46 26.71
CA PHE A 1195 -1.74 -33.14 26.38
C PHE A 1195 -1.86 -32.81 24.88
N GLN A 1196 -2.68 -31.78 24.59
CA GLN A 1196 -2.72 -30.88 23.42
C GLN A 1196 -2.81 -31.39 21.96
N LEU A 1197 -3.35 -30.49 21.13
CA LEU A 1197 -3.59 -30.59 19.69
C LEU A 1197 -2.52 -29.81 18.90
N GLY A 1198 -2.27 -30.26 17.66
CA GLY A 1198 -1.56 -29.49 16.62
C GLY A 1198 -0.03 -29.64 16.64
N TRP A 1199 0.68 -29.62 15.51
CA TRP A 1199 0.26 -29.32 14.12
C TRP A 1199 0.69 -30.43 13.13
N SER A 1200 0.22 -30.30 11.88
CA SER A 1200 0.41 -31.17 10.69
C SER A 1200 -0.10 -32.61 10.83
#